data_AF-A0A662AW78-F1
#
_entry.id   AF-A0A662AW78-F1
#
_cell.length_a   1.000
_cell.length_b   1.000
_cell.length_c   1.000
_cell.angle_alpha   90.00
_cell.angle_beta   90.00
_cell.angle_gamma   90.00
#
_symmetry.space_group_name_H-M   'P 1'
#
loop_
_entity.id
_entity.type
_entity.pdbx_description
1 polymer ?
#
loop_
_entity_poly.entity_id
_entity_poly.type
_entity_poly.pdbx_seq_one_letter_code
_entity_poly.pdbx_strand_id
1 'polypeptide(L)'
;MKKINLLLCIVVFLNFSIAFANVFGKNENRISIIENEPEAVVVKTTKDSYKVNEPITVTFSGLPGDKKDWITLIKPSASVRDYGNWKYTNGKTSGSLTFDGMRAGDYEVRVFFSNGFTVQARYPFKVSKNADEASLDDASEESPAKNYINSTIQKLDEVEKLKNNPDWNNDRFISKYHSWLQGATVGISDIKSKDPNFDVSSLQKRADDYQALYEKSTAPSEGELAEADFKKMINDKSWKLNYLIDDKLGSGAGWVHSYFNTANYFKKAEEADYPQLLKITQEGTAKFKGYNMDYNVTTIKEFGAKYKTYYDGTLDKVINGLIESAYENKTKNAQEALKYAEQAKQLSDAALLILPNNAQVKALNKDATATYEKVGGAVFAKVYTSDFHKKNAGKVVFFTKKPTIKAENSSTVKADYKAGEYIYAMAYLKGSFKDLTKASNNINVTTKIFVDGTEKASHEFRMDWTSLKENKAYLFMEIVPDPVTNKHSGPAKFAKALANISPRNHTIKVTLSGLQVGSSYVIDLAEGEFKLDCSTGQDKLAAYAVKYREKSLSDVYMPKAKLNNTTLANSMKKALQDEGWEKDKKVQRVVITGSGWKITKHQVTGKILYRSIPAAVAFKTSEGYCKYWNLNFKQHYNGTNYGKTVQGGVGSIVDMSCKNVFK
;
A
#
# COMPACT_ATOMS: atom_id res chain seq x y z
N MET A 1 -83.97 22.85 -68.53
CA MET A 1 -83.51 23.62 -67.35
C MET A 1 -83.23 22.63 -66.23
N LYS A 2 -82.00 22.64 -65.74
CA LYS A 2 -81.05 21.54 -66.03
C LYS A 2 -81.10 20.56 -64.84
N LYS A 3 -81.49 19.31 -65.05
CA LYS A 3 -80.76 18.25 -65.77
C LYS A 3 -79.52 17.82 -64.96
N ILE A 4 -79.59 16.65 -64.32
CA ILE A 4 -79.24 15.36 -64.96
C ILE A 4 -77.71 15.25 -65.06
N ASN A 5 -77.10 14.41 -64.25
CA ASN A 5 -76.49 13.16 -64.71
C ASN A 5 -75.77 12.55 -63.48
N LEU A 6 -76.15 11.38 -62.96
CA LEU A 6 -76.25 10.11 -63.68
C LEU A 6 -74.89 9.73 -64.23
N LEU A 7 -74.70 8.42 -64.22
CA LEU A 7 -73.92 7.76 -65.23
C LEU A 7 -72.43 8.01 -65.00
N LEU A 8 -71.86 6.98 -64.40
CA LEU A 8 -71.39 5.86 -65.19
C LEU A 8 -69.94 6.21 -65.45
N CYS A 9 -69.06 5.30 -65.08
CA CYS A 9 -68.77 4.20 -65.97
C CYS A 9 -68.17 4.76 -67.27
N ILE A 10 -67.24 4.07 -67.84
CA ILE A 10 -67.62 2.81 -68.41
C ILE A 10 -66.30 2.05 -68.41
N VAL A 11 -66.19 1.06 -67.50
CA VAL A 11 -67.01 -0.18 -67.56
C VAL A 11 -67.18 -0.48 -69.00
N VAL A 12 -66.34 -1.36 -69.49
CA VAL A 12 -66.57 -2.17 -70.68
C VAL A 12 -65.20 -2.84 -70.76
N PHE A 13 -65.00 -4.00 -70.14
CA PHE A 13 -65.95 -5.06 -69.84
C PHE A 13 -65.32 -5.98 -68.76
N LEU A 14 -65.99 -6.42 -67.68
CA LEU A 14 -67.06 -7.45 -67.68
C LEU A 14 -66.62 -8.64 -68.54
N ASN A 15 -66.07 -9.72 -68.00
CA ASN A 15 -66.85 -10.78 -67.37
C ASN A 15 -65.86 -11.96 -67.24
N PHE A 16 -65.84 -12.69 -66.12
CA PHE A 16 -66.71 -13.86 -65.98
C PHE A 16 -66.78 -14.71 -67.26
N SER A 17 -65.92 -15.73 -67.36
CA SER A 17 -66.31 -17.00 -67.95
C SER A 17 -65.39 -18.07 -67.37
N ILE A 18 -65.90 -18.74 -66.33
CA ILE A 18 -65.53 -20.13 -66.11
C ILE A 18 -65.93 -20.85 -67.41
N ALA A 19 -64.92 -21.19 -68.21
CA ALA A 19 -64.73 -22.43 -68.96
C ALA A 19 -63.65 -22.13 -70.03
N PHE A 20 -62.77 -23.04 -70.46
CA PHE A 20 -63.18 -24.30 -71.09
C PHE A 20 -64.47 -24.15 -71.93
N ALA A 21 -64.63 -22.97 -72.51
CA ALA A 21 -65.35 -22.49 -73.69
C ALA A 21 -65.13 -20.96 -73.67
N ASN A 22 -64.24 -20.32 -74.44
CA ASN A 22 -63.37 -20.76 -75.53
C ASN A 22 -62.13 -19.82 -75.64
N VAL A 23 -60.92 -20.39 -75.56
CA VAL A 23 -59.84 -20.32 -76.57
C VAL A 23 -59.38 -18.94 -77.14
N PHE A 24 -58.13 -18.59 -76.77
CA PHE A 24 -57.10 -17.75 -77.43
C PHE A 24 -57.24 -16.22 -77.61
N GLY A 25 -56.13 -15.51 -77.29
CA GLY A 25 -55.78 -14.18 -77.82
C GLY A 25 -54.94 -13.32 -76.86
N LYS A 26 -53.67 -13.67 -76.55
CA LYS A 26 -52.41 -13.20 -77.18
C LYS A 26 -52.07 -11.69 -77.02
N ASN A 27 -50.99 -11.47 -76.26
CA ASN A 27 -49.84 -10.56 -76.46
C ASN A 27 -50.05 -9.09 -76.85
N GLU A 28 -49.44 -8.17 -76.08
CA GLU A 28 -48.15 -7.56 -76.48
C GLU A 28 -47.52 -6.71 -75.36
N ASN A 29 -46.20 -6.88 -75.23
CA ASN A 29 -45.30 -6.06 -74.42
C ASN A 29 -45.36 -4.58 -74.82
N ARG A 30 -45.55 -3.69 -73.84
CA ARG A 30 -44.96 -2.34 -73.86
C ARG A 30 -44.29 -2.06 -72.52
N ILE A 31 -42.97 -2.10 -72.55
CA ILE A 31 -42.09 -1.54 -71.53
C ILE A 31 -42.46 -0.07 -71.38
N SER A 32 -42.97 0.30 -70.21
CA SER A 32 -43.01 1.68 -69.74
C SER A 32 -41.97 1.80 -68.64
N ILE A 33 -40.92 2.56 -68.94
CA ILE A 33 -39.91 2.96 -67.96
C ILE A 33 -40.63 3.91 -67.00
N ILE A 34 -41.01 3.42 -65.83
CA ILE A 34 -41.30 4.29 -64.69
C ILE A 34 -39.94 4.59 -64.08
N GLU A 35 -39.41 5.75 -64.44
CA GLU A 35 -38.32 6.39 -63.72
C GLU A 35 -38.88 6.71 -62.32
N ASN A 36 -38.67 5.79 -61.37
CA ASN A 36 -38.99 6.05 -59.96
C ASN A 36 -38.16 7.26 -59.54
N GLU A 37 -38.81 8.37 -59.20
CA GLU A 37 -38.16 9.45 -58.47
C GLU A 37 -37.43 8.84 -57.26
N PRO A 38 -36.14 9.14 -57.04
CA PRO A 38 -35.43 8.59 -55.89
C PRO A 38 -36.13 9.07 -54.62
N GLU A 39 -36.59 8.14 -53.79
CA GLU A 39 -37.09 8.45 -52.44
C GLU A 39 -36.04 9.33 -51.73
N ALA A 40 -36.45 10.51 -51.27
CA ALA A 40 -35.56 11.39 -50.57
C ALA A 40 -34.98 10.69 -49.33
N VAL A 41 -33.66 10.76 -49.15
CA VAL A 41 -32.98 10.20 -47.99
C VAL A 41 -33.47 10.91 -46.73
N VAL A 42 -34.07 10.16 -45.81
CA VAL A 42 -34.51 10.68 -44.52
C VAL A 42 -33.61 10.11 -43.42
N VAL A 43 -33.14 10.98 -42.54
CA VAL A 43 -32.41 10.60 -41.33
C VAL A 43 -32.88 11.45 -40.17
N LYS A 44 -33.12 10.84 -39.01
CA LYS A 44 -33.52 11.53 -37.78
C LYS A 44 -32.98 10.81 -36.57
N THR A 45 -32.74 11.53 -35.48
CA THR A 45 -32.61 10.93 -34.15
C THR A 45 -33.99 10.68 -33.55
N THR A 46 -34.08 9.76 -32.59
CA THR A 46 -35.33 9.46 -31.85
C THR A 46 -35.75 10.58 -30.89
N LYS A 47 -34.82 11.48 -30.53
CA LYS A 47 -35.04 12.69 -29.74
C LYS A 47 -34.28 13.86 -30.37
N ASP A 48 -34.77 15.08 -30.20
CA ASP A 48 -34.04 16.27 -30.63
C ASP A 48 -32.99 16.72 -29.60
N SER A 49 -33.12 16.25 -28.35
CA SER A 49 -32.09 16.44 -27.32
C SER A 49 -31.88 15.19 -26.47
N TYR A 50 -30.61 14.94 -26.14
CA TYR A 50 -30.12 13.86 -25.29
C TYR A 50 -29.33 14.41 -24.11
N LYS A 51 -29.25 13.66 -23.01
CA LYS A 51 -28.33 13.95 -21.91
C LYS A 51 -26.92 13.46 -22.26
N VAL A 52 -25.92 14.01 -21.57
CA VAL A 52 -24.53 13.53 -21.69
C VAL A 52 -24.47 12.02 -21.44
N ASN A 53 -23.73 11.30 -22.29
CA ASN A 53 -23.57 9.83 -22.28
C ASN A 53 -24.87 9.01 -22.47
N GLU A 54 -26.01 9.64 -22.73
CA GLU A 54 -27.24 8.93 -23.13
C GLU A 54 -27.06 8.33 -24.54
N PRO A 55 -27.34 7.03 -24.76
CA PRO A 55 -27.24 6.41 -26.09
C PRO A 55 -28.16 7.09 -27.12
N ILE A 56 -27.65 7.28 -28.33
CA ILE A 56 -28.34 8.02 -29.39
C ILE A 56 -28.80 7.05 -30.48
N THR A 57 -30.11 6.92 -30.66
CA THR A 57 -30.69 6.10 -31.74
C THR A 57 -31.06 6.96 -32.92
N VAL A 58 -30.48 6.64 -34.09
CA VAL A 58 -30.76 7.24 -35.40
C VAL A 58 -31.65 6.30 -36.20
N THR A 59 -32.71 6.83 -36.79
CA THR A 59 -33.58 6.17 -37.78
C THR A 59 -33.32 6.74 -39.17
N PHE A 60 -33.29 5.88 -40.19
CA PHE A 60 -33.05 6.28 -41.58
C PHE A 60 -33.93 5.50 -42.57
N SER A 61 -34.21 6.09 -43.73
CA SER A 61 -34.92 5.48 -44.86
C SER A 61 -34.52 6.13 -46.19
N GLY A 62 -34.78 5.45 -47.31
CA GLY A 62 -34.47 5.96 -48.65
C GLY A 62 -32.98 5.84 -49.05
N LEU A 63 -32.21 4.94 -48.42
CA LEU A 63 -30.81 4.70 -48.79
C LEU A 63 -30.73 3.75 -50.00
N PRO A 64 -29.68 3.86 -50.85
CA PRO A 64 -29.53 3.06 -52.08
C PRO A 64 -29.21 1.58 -51.81
N GLY A 65 -28.80 1.23 -50.57
CA GLY A 65 -28.62 -0.16 -50.15
C GLY A 65 -27.20 -0.69 -50.38
N ASP A 66 -26.20 0.17 -50.53
CA ASP A 66 -24.80 -0.26 -50.55
C ASP A 66 -24.38 -0.64 -49.11
N LYS A 67 -23.64 -1.74 -48.98
CA LYS A 67 -23.07 -2.17 -47.69
C LYS A 67 -22.15 -1.14 -47.05
N LYS A 68 -21.60 -0.24 -47.86
CA LYS A 68 -20.67 0.83 -47.48
C LYS A 68 -21.34 2.19 -47.30
N ASP A 69 -22.67 2.26 -47.34
CA ASP A 69 -23.39 3.43 -46.87
C ASP A 69 -23.16 3.60 -45.37
N TRP A 70 -22.89 4.82 -44.91
CA TRP A 70 -22.51 5.06 -43.53
C TRP A 70 -23.16 6.32 -42.96
N ILE A 71 -23.38 6.26 -41.65
CA ILE A 71 -23.99 7.32 -40.85
C ILE A 71 -23.01 7.70 -39.74
N THR A 72 -22.84 8.99 -39.51
CA THR A 72 -22.00 9.52 -38.42
C THR A 72 -22.72 10.59 -37.61
N LEU A 73 -22.37 10.66 -36.32
CA LEU A 73 -22.72 11.74 -35.42
C LEU A 73 -21.50 12.65 -35.22
N ILE A 74 -21.64 13.93 -35.59
CA ILE A 74 -20.50 14.85 -35.61
C ILE A 74 -20.93 16.30 -35.36
N LYS A 75 -19.97 17.17 -34.99
CA LYS A 75 -20.24 18.62 -34.84
C LYS A 75 -20.54 19.25 -36.21
N PRO A 76 -21.46 20.22 -36.30
CA PRO A 76 -21.77 20.90 -37.56
C PRO A 76 -20.55 21.54 -38.23
N SER A 77 -19.59 22.04 -37.44
CA SER A 77 -18.34 22.64 -37.92
C SER A 77 -17.26 21.66 -38.37
N ALA A 78 -17.45 20.35 -38.16
CA ALA A 78 -16.45 19.36 -38.50
C ALA A 78 -16.34 19.16 -40.01
N SER A 79 -15.10 18.93 -40.47
CA SER A 79 -14.78 18.61 -41.87
C SER A 79 -15.63 17.43 -42.36
N VAL A 80 -16.02 17.44 -43.64
CA VAL A 80 -16.75 16.31 -44.25
C VAL A 80 -15.93 15.01 -44.29
N ARG A 81 -14.59 15.11 -44.14
CA ARG A 81 -13.67 13.97 -44.05
C ARG A 81 -13.44 13.46 -42.63
N ASP A 82 -14.00 14.13 -41.63
CA ASP A 82 -13.93 13.65 -40.25
C ASP A 82 -15.01 12.59 -40.04
N TYR A 83 -14.59 11.42 -39.57
CA TYR A 83 -15.46 10.27 -39.42
C TYR A 83 -16.30 10.34 -38.15
N GLY A 84 -15.89 11.06 -37.09
CA GLY A 84 -16.67 11.15 -35.85
C GLY A 84 -17.09 9.79 -35.25
N ASN A 85 -18.28 9.74 -34.64
CA ASN A 85 -18.89 8.48 -34.17
C ASN A 85 -19.76 7.88 -35.28
N TRP A 86 -19.20 6.93 -36.04
CA TRP A 86 -19.80 6.43 -37.29
C TRP A 86 -20.07 4.92 -37.30
N LYS A 87 -21.04 4.52 -38.12
CA LYS A 87 -21.40 3.11 -38.36
C LYS A 87 -21.87 2.91 -39.82
N TYR A 88 -21.56 1.76 -40.41
CA TYR A 88 -22.15 1.33 -41.68
C TYR A 88 -23.62 0.91 -41.50
N THR A 89 -24.45 1.17 -42.49
CA THR A 89 -25.84 0.66 -42.55
C THR A 89 -25.91 -0.80 -42.98
N ASN A 90 -24.81 -1.33 -43.54
CA ASN A 90 -24.66 -2.70 -44.01
C ASN A 90 -25.70 -3.11 -45.07
N GLY A 91 -26.06 -2.18 -45.96
CA GLY A 91 -26.93 -2.45 -47.11
C GLY A 91 -28.42 -2.35 -46.79
N LYS A 92 -28.76 -1.90 -45.58
CA LYS A 92 -30.14 -1.58 -45.22
C LYS A 92 -30.56 -0.28 -45.90
N THR A 93 -31.66 -0.32 -46.65
CA THR A 93 -32.28 0.86 -47.28
C THR A 93 -33.11 1.68 -46.27
N SER A 94 -33.54 1.05 -45.17
CA SER A 94 -34.17 1.68 -44.01
C SER A 94 -33.88 0.92 -42.71
N GLY A 95 -33.96 1.59 -41.57
CA GLY A 95 -33.79 0.98 -40.25
C GLY A 95 -33.30 1.96 -39.19
N SER A 96 -32.71 1.41 -38.12
CA SER A 96 -32.13 2.22 -37.04
C SER A 96 -30.74 1.74 -36.62
N LEU A 97 -29.89 2.68 -36.20
CA LEU A 97 -28.58 2.44 -35.60
C LEU A 97 -28.50 3.15 -34.25
N THR A 98 -27.98 2.47 -33.24
CA THR A 98 -27.72 3.06 -31.92
C THR A 98 -26.24 3.37 -31.79
N PHE A 99 -25.91 4.58 -31.37
CA PHE A 99 -24.56 5.10 -31.16
C PHE A 99 -24.31 5.35 -29.68
N ASP A 100 -23.04 5.29 -29.29
CA ASP A 100 -22.62 5.64 -27.93
C ASP A 100 -22.96 7.10 -27.61
N GLY A 101 -23.29 7.38 -26.36
CA GLY A 101 -23.62 8.72 -25.91
C GLY A 101 -22.44 9.68 -26.04
N MET A 102 -22.75 10.95 -26.32
CA MET A 102 -21.75 11.97 -26.63
C MET A 102 -21.64 13.01 -25.50
N ARG A 103 -20.61 13.85 -25.56
CA ARG A 103 -20.45 15.00 -24.65
C ARG A 103 -21.45 16.09 -25.03
N ALA A 104 -21.68 17.04 -24.12
CA ALA A 104 -22.56 18.16 -24.39
C ALA A 104 -22.06 19.00 -25.58
N GLY A 105 -23.01 19.45 -26.40
CA GLY A 105 -22.74 20.24 -27.60
C GLY A 105 -23.84 20.08 -28.64
N ASP A 106 -23.75 20.90 -29.68
CA ASP A 106 -24.59 20.79 -30.86
C ASP A 106 -23.95 19.82 -31.86
N TYR A 107 -24.75 18.88 -32.35
CA TYR A 107 -24.34 17.82 -33.25
C TYR A 107 -25.30 17.69 -34.41
N GLU A 108 -24.86 17.00 -35.44
CA GLU A 108 -25.71 16.56 -36.53
C GLU A 108 -25.38 15.12 -36.92
N VAL A 109 -26.41 14.42 -37.37
CA VAL A 109 -26.28 13.18 -38.11
C VAL A 109 -25.92 13.53 -39.55
N ARG A 110 -24.96 12.81 -40.16
CA ARG A 110 -24.67 12.89 -41.60
C ARG A 110 -24.76 11.50 -42.23
N VAL A 111 -25.40 11.41 -43.40
CA VAL A 111 -25.46 10.20 -44.22
C VAL A 111 -24.55 10.34 -45.43
N PHE A 112 -23.83 9.28 -45.76
CA PHE A 112 -22.92 9.18 -46.90
C PHE A 112 -23.11 7.86 -47.64
N PHE A 113 -22.89 7.85 -48.95
CA PHE A 113 -23.02 6.65 -49.77
C PHE A 113 -21.68 6.06 -50.20
N SER A 114 -21.60 4.73 -50.26
CA SER A 114 -20.50 3.99 -50.89
C SER A 114 -19.09 4.48 -50.52
N ASN A 115 -18.80 4.70 -49.23
CA ASN A 115 -17.53 5.27 -48.72
C ASN A 115 -17.16 6.68 -49.23
N GLY A 116 -18.09 7.39 -49.86
CA GLY A 116 -17.92 8.78 -50.28
C GLY A 116 -17.97 9.77 -49.12
N PHE A 117 -17.61 11.03 -49.41
CA PHE A 117 -17.64 12.15 -48.45
C PHE A 117 -18.62 13.26 -48.87
N THR A 118 -19.53 12.95 -49.80
CA THR A 118 -20.65 13.85 -50.15
C THR A 118 -21.81 13.56 -49.22
N VAL A 119 -22.20 14.55 -48.41
CA VAL A 119 -23.30 14.43 -47.45
C VAL A 119 -24.64 14.37 -48.21
N GLN A 120 -25.41 13.31 -47.96
CA GLN A 120 -26.69 13.04 -48.63
C GLN A 120 -27.89 13.53 -47.83
N ALA A 121 -27.81 13.44 -46.51
CA ALA A 121 -28.81 13.97 -45.58
C ALA A 121 -28.15 14.41 -44.28
N ARG A 122 -28.78 15.37 -43.60
CA ARG A 122 -28.37 15.88 -42.29
C ARG A 122 -29.55 15.95 -41.33
N TYR A 123 -29.28 15.75 -40.04
CA TYR A 123 -30.27 15.99 -38.99
C TYR A 123 -29.63 16.57 -37.73
N PRO A 124 -30.00 17.80 -37.29
CA PRO A 124 -29.44 18.40 -36.09
C PRO A 124 -30.03 17.76 -34.83
N PHE A 125 -29.21 17.63 -33.79
CA PHE A 125 -29.66 17.27 -32.45
C PHE A 125 -28.70 17.86 -31.40
N LYS A 126 -29.16 17.94 -30.15
CA LYS A 126 -28.37 18.57 -29.07
C LYS A 126 -28.10 17.61 -27.92
N VAL A 127 -26.86 17.57 -27.45
CA VAL A 127 -26.55 16.93 -26.18
C VAL A 127 -26.43 17.99 -25.10
N SER A 128 -27.29 17.92 -24.09
CA SER A 128 -27.37 18.88 -23.00
C SER A 128 -26.78 18.30 -21.72
N LYS A 129 -26.02 19.13 -20.99
CA LYS A 129 -25.57 18.80 -19.62
C LYS A 129 -26.78 18.71 -18.70
N ASN A 130 -26.66 17.96 -17.60
CA ASN A 130 -27.61 18.12 -16.49
C ASN A 130 -27.45 19.54 -15.89
N ALA A 131 -28.50 20.08 -15.25
CA ALA A 131 -28.47 21.44 -14.68
C ALA A 131 -27.30 21.64 -13.69
N ASP A 132 -26.95 20.60 -12.92
CA ASP A 132 -25.83 20.60 -11.99
C ASP A 132 -24.47 20.65 -12.71
N GLU A 133 -24.33 19.97 -13.85
CA GLU A 133 -23.08 19.95 -14.66
C GLU A 133 -22.89 21.23 -15.48
N ALA A 134 -23.98 21.89 -15.90
CA ALA A 134 -23.90 23.20 -16.54
C ALA A 134 -23.36 24.26 -15.55
N SER A 135 -23.86 24.25 -14.31
CA SER A 135 -23.39 25.17 -13.26
C SER A 135 -21.92 24.97 -12.86
N LEU A 136 -21.44 23.72 -12.89
CA LEU A 136 -20.07 23.38 -12.54
C LEU A 136 -19.05 23.78 -13.60
N ASP A 137 -19.39 23.62 -14.88
CA ASP A 137 -18.48 23.97 -15.97
C ASP A 137 -18.31 25.50 -16.08
N ASP A 138 -19.38 26.27 -15.90
CA ASP A 138 -19.33 27.73 -15.87
C ASP A 138 -18.52 28.22 -14.65
N ALA A 139 -18.72 27.63 -13.46
CA ALA A 139 -17.92 27.92 -12.27
C ALA A 139 -16.45 27.48 -12.41
N SER A 140 -16.17 26.43 -13.19
CA SER A 140 -14.81 25.92 -13.40
C SER A 140 -13.95 26.84 -14.27
N GLU A 141 -14.58 27.59 -15.18
CA GLU A 141 -13.88 28.49 -16.11
C GLU A 141 -13.18 29.64 -15.39
N GLU A 142 -13.77 30.10 -14.29
CA GLU A 142 -13.30 31.23 -13.48
C GLU A 142 -12.38 30.81 -12.32
N SER A 143 -12.27 29.50 -12.04
CA SER A 143 -11.50 28.98 -10.91
C SER A 143 -10.00 28.81 -11.22
N PRO A 144 -9.08 29.21 -10.31
CA PRO A 144 -7.66 28.87 -10.42
C PRO A 144 -7.39 27.35 -10.34
N ALA A 145 -8.38 26.55 -9.94
CA ALA A 145 -8.32 25.09 -9.91
C ALA A 145 -8.90 24.41 -11.17
N LYS A 146 -9.24 25.15 -12.24
CA LYS A 146 -9.87 24.64 -13.48
C LYS A 146 -9.35 23.29 -13.98
N ASN A 147 -8.02 23.13 -14.02
CA ASN A 147 -7.39 21.88 -14.48
C ASN A 147 -7.70 20.68 -13.56
N TYR A 148 -7.74 20.91 -12.25
CA TYR A 148 -8.08 19.89 -11.26
C TYR A 148 -9.59 19.58 -11.29
N ILE A 149 -10.44 20.60 -11.47
CA ILE A 149 -11.89 20.45 -11.62
C ILE A 149 -12.21 19.58 -12.83
N ASN A 150 -11.71 19.94 -14.01
CA ASN A 150 -11.92 19.20 -15.26
C ASN A 150 -11.38 17.77 -15.18
N SER A 151 -10.20 17.59 -14.60
CA SER A 151 -9.61 16.27 -14.40
C SER A 151 -10.41 15.42 -13.42
N THR A 152 -11.07 16.02 -12.43
CA THR A 152 -11.90 15.32 -11.43
C THR A 152 -13.22 14.89 -12.05
N ILE A 153 -13.89 15.78 -12.78
CA ILE A 153 -15.12 15.48 -13.53
C ILE A 153 -14.87 14.32 -14.48
N GLN A 154 -13.79 14.36 -15.27
CA GLN A 154 -13.45 13.27 -16.19
C GLN A 154 -13.33 11.92 -15.49
N LYS A 155 -12.70 11.87 -14.31
CA LYS A 155 -12.57 10.61 -13.56
C LYS A 155 -13.91 10.11 -13.06
N LEU A 156 -14.76 11.00 -12.54
CA LEU A 156 -16.12 10.64 -12.12
C LEU A 156 -17.00 10.16 -13.29
N ASP A 157 -16.78 10.68 -14.50
CA ASP A 157 -17.46 10.21 -15.71
C ASP A 157 -16.98 8.81 -16.13
N GLU A 158 -15.67 8.53 -15.99
CA GLU A 158 -15.13 7.19 -16.22
C GLU A 158 -15.65 6.18 -15.19
N VAL A 159 -15.80 6.58 -13.93
CA VAL A 159 -16.45 5.76 -12.89
C VAL A 159 -17.89 5.45 -13.27
N GLU A 160 -18.65 6.45 -13.73
CA GLU A 160 -20.04 6.28 -14.20
C GLU A 160 -20.13 5.30 -15.39
N LYS A 161 -19.24 5.42 -16.39
CA LYS A 161 -19.18 4.49 -17.52
C LYS A 161 -18.89 3.05 -17.08
N LEU A 162 -17.98 2.88 -16.14
CA LEU A 162 -17.60 1.56 -15.63
C LEU A 162 -18.74 0.91 -14.85
N LYS A 163 -19.50 1.69 -14.06
CA LYS A 163 -20.70 1.22 -13.35
C LYS A 163 -21.78 0.70 -14.29
N ASN A 164 -21.93 1.33 -15.46
CA ASN A 164 -22.95 0.99 -16.45
C ASN A 164 -22.49 -0.09 -17.44
N ASN A 165 -21.29 -0.68 -17.23
CA ASN A 165 -20.80 -1.77 -18.05
C ASN A 165 -21.54 -3.08 -17.72
N PRO A 166 -21.99 -3.87 -18.71
CA PRO A 166 -22.63 -5.17 -18.47
C PRO A 166 -21.79 -6.14 -17.63
N ASP A 167 -20.46 -6.02 -17.70
CA ASP A 167 -19.49 -6.82 -16.95
C ASP A 167 -18.97 -6.11 -15.69
N TRP A 168 -19.72 -5.14 -15.15
CA TRP A 168 -19.34 -4.35 -13.97
C TRP A 168 -18.82 -5.20 -12.79
N ASN A 169 -19.41 -6.38 -12.57
CA ASN A 169 -19.06 -7.28 -11.47
C ASN A 169 -17.72 -8.04 -11.67
N ASN A 170 -17.02 -7.84 -12.78
CA ASN A 170 -15.73 -8.45 -13.03
C ASN A 170 -14.60 -7.69 -12.28
N ASP A 171 -13.73 -8.41 -11.57
CA ASP A 171 -12.63 -7.88 -10.77
C ASP A 171 -11.77 -6.83 -11.49
N ARG A 172 -11.56 -6.98 -12.80
CA ARG A 172 -10.80 -6.04 -13.62
C ARG A 172 -11.51 -4.69 -13.74
N PHE A 173 -12.84 -4.70 -13.87
CA PHE A 173 -13.66 -3.50 -13.96
C PHE A 173 -13.86 -2.86 -12.58
N ILE A 174 -14.09 -3.65 -11.54
CA ILE A 174 -14.16 -3.18 -10.14
C ILE A 174 -12.84 -2.51 -9.72
N SER A 175 -11.70 -3.13 -10.05
CA SER A 175 -10.37 -2.56 -9.75
C SER A 175 -10.12 -1.25 -10.51
N LYS A 176 -10.53 -1.20 -11.78
CA LYS A 176 -10.42 0.02 -12.61
C LYS A 176 -11.33 1.12 -12.08
N TYR A 177 -12.56 0.79 -11.69
CA TYR A 177 -13.53 1.70 -11.09
C TYR A 177 -12.98 2.31 -9.80
N HIS A 178 -12.46 1.47 -8.91
CA HIS A 178 -11.87 1.94 -7.65
C HIS A 178 -10.68 2.88 -7.89
N SER A 179 -9.81 2.55 -8.86
CA SER A 179 -8.67 3.40 -9.22
C SER A 179 -9.10 4.79 -9.70
N TRP A 180 -10.11 4.86 -10.57
CA TRP A 180 -10.64 6.15 -11.03
C TRP A 180 -11.35 6.93 -9.92
N LEU A 181 -12.09 6.23 -9.05
CA LEU A 181 -12.78 6.84 -7.91
C LEU A 181 -11.80 7.43 -6.87
N GLN A 182 -10.70 6.73 -6.58
CA GLN A 182 -9.62 7.25 -5.74
C GLN A 182 -8.97 8.47 -6.37
N GLY A 183 -8.71 8.43 -7.68
CA GLY A 183 -8.20 9.59 -8.42
C GLY A 183 -9.15 10.79 -8.40
N ALA A 184 -10.46 10.57 -8.40
CA ALA A 184 -11.46 11.64 -8.26
C ALA A 184 -11.47 12.23 -6.83
N THR A 185 -11.38 11.39 -5.81
CA THR A 185 -11.37 11.81 -4.39
C THR A 185 -10.14 12.67 -4.07
N VAL A 186 -8.97 12.28 -4.60
CA VAL A 186 -7.74 13.10 -4.52
C VAL A 186 -7.94 14.42 -5.26
N GLY A 187 -8.52 14.39 -6.46
CA GLY A 187 -8.82 15.58 -7.24
C GLY A 187 -9.72 16.58 -6.49
N ILE A 188 -10.74 16.11 -5.77
CA ILE A 188 -11.60 16.95 -4.92
C ILE A 188 -10.79 17.63 -3.80
N SER A 189 -9.84 16.91 -3.20
CA SER A 189 -8.96 17.47 -2.17
C SER A 189 -8.00 18.52 -2.74
N ASP A 190 -7.48 18.29 -3.95
CA ASP A 190 -6.64 19.25 -4.66
C ASP A 190 -7.42 20.52 -5.04
N ILE A 191 -8.69 20.39 -5.46
CA ILE A 191 -9.57 21.53 -5.74
C ILE A 191 -9.75 22.38 -4.47
N LYS A 192 -10.11 21.77 -3.32
CA LYS A 192 -10.25 22.49 -2.04
C LYS A 192 -8.95 23.21 -1.60
N SER A 193 -7.80 22.65 -1.94
CA SER A 193 -6.48 23.23 -1.62
C SER A 193 -6.10 24.40 -2.52
N LYS A 194 -6.45 24.32 -3.82
CA LYS A 194 -6.10 25.32 -4.84
C LYS A 194 -7.13 26.42 -4.99
N ASP A 195 -8.39 26.14 -4.70
CA ASP A 195 -9.49 27.09 -4.65
C ASP A 195 -10.43 26.75 -3.47
N PRO A 196 -10.13 27.26 -2.26
CA PRO A 196 -10.93 26.98 -1.07
C PRO A 196 -12.38 27.46 -1.12
N ASN A 197 -12.71 28.37 -2.05
CA ASN A 197 -14.05 28.95 -2.20
C ASN A 197 -14.90 28.22 -3.25
N PHE A 198 -14.31 27.29 -4.01
CA PHE A 198 -15.03 26.51 -5.00
C PHE A 198 -15.96 25.50 -4.32
N ASP A 199 -17.25 25.52 -4.65
CA ASP A 199 -18.21 24.58 -4.11
C ASP A 199 -18.03 23.19 -4.75
N VAL A 200 -17.43 22.28 -4.00
CA VAL A 200 -17.23 20.88 -4.41
C VAL A 200 -18.34 19.94 -3.96
N SER A 201 -19.43 20.45 -3.37
CA SER A 201 -20.47 19.62 -2.74
C SER A 201 -21.10 18.62 -3.72
N SER A 202 -21.31 19.03 -4.97
CA SER A 202 -21.84 18.17 -6.04
C SER A 202 -20.83 17.09 -6.49
N LEU A 203 -19.54 17.42 -6.57
CA LEU A 203 -18.48 16.46 -6.90
C LEU A 203 -18.27 15.46 -5.77
N GLN A 204 -18.27 15.94 -4.52
CA GLN A 204 -18.17 15.11 -3.32
C GLN A 204 -19.35 14.15 -3.24
N LYS A 205 -20.57 14.62 -3.46
CA LYS A 205 -21.76 13.77 -3.48
C LYS A 205 -21.65 12.65 -4.52
N ARG A 206 -21.19 12.95 -5.74
CA ARG A 206 -20.95 11.93 -6.79
C ARG A 206 -19.92 10.89 -6.34
N ALA A 207 -18.81 11.34 -5.74
CA ALA A 207 -17.77 10.45 -5.24
C ALA A 207 -18.30 9.56 -4.11
N ASP A 208 -19.07 10.12 -3.18
CA ASP A 208 -19.65 9.40 -2.05
C ASP A 208 -20.68 8.36 -2.51
N ASP A 209 -21.56 8.72 -3.45
CA ASP A 209 -22.54 7.80 -4.05
C ASP A 209 -21.84 6.61 -4.75
N TYR A 210 -20.73 6.86 -5.44
CA TYR A 210 -19.91 5.82 -6.08
C TYR A 210 -19.10 4.99 -5.09
N GLN A 211 -18.62 5.60 -4.01
CA GLN A 211 -17.92 4.91 -2.94
C GLN A 211 -18.86 3.94 -2.22
N ALA A 212 -20.10 4.36 -1.93
CA ALA A 212 -21.12 3.48 -1.36
C ALA A 212 -21.47 2.30 -2.29
N LEU A 213 -21.53 2.53 -3.61
CA LEU A 213 -21.74 1.45 -4.58
C LEU A 213 -20.55 0.47 -4.61
N TYR A 214 -19.32 0.98 -4.58
CA TYR A 214 -18.12 0.16 -4.51
C TYR A 214 -18.09 -0.68 -3.23
N GLU A 215 -18.38 -0.07 -2.09
CA GLU A 215 -18.45 -0.76 -0.79
C GLU A 215 -19.55 -1.82 -0.80
N LYS A 216 -20.71 -1.57 -1.41
CA LYS A 216 -21.75 -2.59 -1.58
C LYS A 216 -21.32 -3.73 -2.51
N SER A 217 -20.51 -3.44 -3.53
CA SER A 217 -19.97 -4.45 -4.47
C SER A 217 -18.77 -5.24 -3.91
N THR A 218 -18.14 -4.75 -2.84
CA THR A 218 -16.96 -5.35 -2.21
C THR A 218 -17.19 -5.76 -0.76
N ALA A 219 -18.37 -5.47 -0.21
CA ALA A 219 -18.80 -5.93 1.09
C ALA A 219 -18.82 -7.46 1.10
N PRO A 220 -18.14 -8.12 2.04
CA PRO A 220 -18.32 -9.54 2.23
C PRO A 220 -19.79 -9.77 2.57
N SER A 221 -20.49 -10.57 1.75
CA SER A 221 -21.81 -11.06 2.15
C SER A 221 -21.63 -11.91 3.41
N GLU A 222 -22.21 -11.48 4.52
CA GLU A 222 -22.37 -12.34 5.68
C GLU A 222 -23.12 -13.61 5.24
N GLY A 223 -22.51 -14.77 5.52
CA GLY A 223 -23.13 -16.07 5.31
C GLY A 223 -23.06 -16.59 3.88
N GLU A 224 -21.84 -16.94 3.43
CA GLU A 224 -21.49 -18.09 2.58
C GLU A 224 -20.20 -17.79 1.79
N LEU A 225 -19.21 -18.70 1.81
CA LEU A 225 -18.00 -18.57 0.97
C LEU A 225 -18.40 -18.42 -0.50
N ALA A 226 -17.93 -17.36 -1.17
CA ALA A 226 -18.14 -17.12 -2.60
C ALA A 226 -17.13 -17.93 -3.45
N GLU A 227 -17.50 -18.31 -4.67
CA GLU A 227 -16.67 -19.16 -5.54
C GLU A 227 -15.32 -18.52 -5.89
N ALA A 228 -15.28 -17.19 -6.05
CA ALA A 228 -14.06 -16.45 -6.35
C ALA A 228 -13.07 -16.45 -5.17
N ASP A 229 -13.56 -16.24 -3.95
CA ASP A 229 -12.76 -16.29 -2.72
C ASP A 229 -12.26 -17.71 -2.45
N PHE A 230 -13.09 -18.71 -2.70
CA PHE A 230 -12.68 -20.11 -2.68
C PHE A 230 -11.52 -20.36 -3.64
N LYS A 231 -11.65 -20.01 -4.93
CA LYS A 231 -10.58 -20.19 -5.93
C LYS A 231 -9.29 -19.48 -5.52
N LYS A 232 -9.38 -18.22 -5.08
CA LYS A 232 -8.23 -17.41 -4.65
C LYS A 232 -7.52 -18.06 -3.46
N MET A 233 -8.27 -18.51 -2.46
CA MET A 233 -7.71 -19.15 -1.26
C MET A 233 -7.03 -20.48 -1.57
N ILE A 234 -7.68 -21.33 -2.37
CA ILE A 234 -7.13 -22.63 -2.80
C ILE A 234 -5.85 -22.42 -3.62
N ASN A 235 -5.85 -21.47 -4.56
CA ASN A 235 -4.68 -21.14 -5.35
C ASN A 235 -3.53 -20.57 -4.51
N ASP A 236 -3.80 -19.70 -3.52
CA ASP A 236 -2.75 -19.11 -2.68
C ASP A 236 -2.23 -20.03 -1.57
N LYS A 237 -3.01 -20.99 -1.08
CA LYS A 237 -2.56 -21.86 0.02
C LYS A 237 -2.02 -23.21 -0.44
N SER A 238 -2.47 -23.72 -1.60
CA SER A 238 -2.01 -25.01 -2.15
C SER A 238 -0.48 -25.07 -2.32
N TRP A 239 0.13 -24.06 -2.94
CA TRP A 239 1.59 -24.05 -3.18
C TRP A 239 2.42 -23.99 -1.89
N LYS A 240 1.88 -23.39 -0.82
CA LYS A 240 2.56 -23.29 0.48
C LYS A 240 2.76 -24.66 1.13
N LEU A 241 1.85 -25.60 0.88
CA LEU A 241 1.93 -26.96 1.39
C LEU A 241 3.16 -27.71 0.87
N ASN A 242 3.60 -27.45 -0.38
CA ASN A 242 4.76 -28.11 -0.96
C ASN A 242 6.06 -27.85 -0.18
N TYR A 243 6.20 -26.68 0.47
CA TYR A 243 7.38 -26.38 1.30
C TYR A 243 7.45 -27.19 2.59
N LEU A 244 6.37 -27.86 2.99
CA LEU A 244 6.31 -28.65 4.21
C LEU A 244 6.75 -30.11 3.99
N ILE A 245 6.84 -30.56 2.74
CA ILE A 245 7.26 -31.92 2.33
C ILE A 245 8.56 -31.85 1.47
N ASP A 246 9.34 -30.77 1.54
CA ASP A 246 10.59 -30.65 0.79
C ASP A 246 11.68 -31.60 1.34
N ASP A 247 12.24 -32.42 0.44
CA ASP A 247 13.29 -33.43 0.68
C ASP A 247 14.62 -32.85 1.19
N LYS A 248 14.76 -31.51 1.22
CA LYS A 248 15.93 -30.81 1.76
C LYS A 248 16.00 -30.74 3.28
N LEU A 249 15.13 -31.46 3.98
CA LEU A 249 15.30 -31.73 5.41
C LEU A 249 16.42 -32.76 5.71
N GLY A 250 17.30 -33.08 4.74
CA GLY A 250 18.43 -33.98 5.00
C GLY A 250 19.48 -34.19 3.90
N SER A 251 19.55 -33.41 2.81
CA SER A 251 20.64 -33.59 1.83
C SER A 251 21.89 -32.80 2.21
N GLY A 252 22.69 -33.40 3.08
CA GLY A 252 24.10 -33.10 3.20
C GLY A 252 24.81 -33.39 1.87
N ALA A 253 24.84 -32.40 0.99
CA ALA A 253 25.81 -32.32 -0.08
C ALA A 253 26.37 -30.90 -0.09
N GLY A 254 27.55 -30.76 0.53
CA GLY A 254 28.56 -29.73 0.30
C GLY A 254 28.10 -28.28 0.13
N TRP A 255 28.54 -27.44 1.08
CA TRP A 255 28.50 -25.97 1.04
C TRP A 255 27.20 -25.32 1.51
N VAL A 256 27.10 -25.14 2.83
CA VAL A 256 26.89 -23.85 3.54
C VAL A 256 26.41 -24.18 4.96
N HIS A 257 27.13 -23.69 5.96
CA HIS A 257 26.72 -23.68 7.37
C HIS A 257 25.48 -22.79 7.59
N SER A 258 24.28 -23.26 7.25
CA SER A 258 23.04 -22.69 7.76
C SER A 258 22.18 -23.80 8.36
N TYR A 259 22.16 -23.84 9.68
CA TYR A 259 21.31 -24.67 10.52
C TYR A 259 19.87 -24.77 9.99
N PHE A 260 19.30 -25.97 10.07
CA PHE A 260 17.87 -26.24 10.05
C PHE A 260 17.10 -25.13 10.78
N ASN A 261 16.42 -24.26 10.03
CA ASN A 261 15.57 -23.23 10.64
C ASN A 261 14.20 -23.84 10.97
N THR A 262 14.16 -24.65 12.02
CA THR A 262 12.95 -25.32 12.54
C THR A 262 11.87 -24.32 12.92
N ALA A 263 12.25 -23.10 13.33
CA ALA A 263 11.31 -22.02 13.63
C ALA A 263 10.58 -21.54 12.36
N ASN A 264 11.30 -21.41 11.24
CA ASN A 264 10.68 -21.08 9.95
C ASN A 264 9.79 -22.23 9.44
N TYR A 265 10.19 -23.48 9.63
CA TYR A 265 9.36 -24.63 9.29
C TYR A 265 8.04 -24.64 10.09
N PHE A 266 8.13 -24.43 11.41
CA PHE A 266 6.97 -24.30 12.29
C PHE A 266 6.04 -23.15 11.86
N LYS A 267 6.61 -21.96 11.59
CA LYS A 267 5.85 -20.80 11.10
C LYS A 267 5.11 -21.08 9.80
N LYS A 268 5.75 -21.77 8.84
CA LYS A 268 5.10 -22.17 7.58
C LYS A 268 3.93 -23.14 7.82
N ALA A 269 4.05 -24.03 8.81
CA ALA A 269 2.96 -24.93 9.20
C ALA A 269 1.78 -24.17 9.83
N GLU A 270 2.05 -23.15 10.66
CA GLU A 270 1.02 -22.25 11.20
C GLU A 270 0.32 -21.46 10.08
N GLU A 271 1.07 -20.87 9.14
CA GLU A 271 0.54 -20.09 8.03
C GLU A 271 -0.31 -20.95 7.05
N ALA A 272 0.05 -22.21 6.87
CA ALA A 272 -0.69 -23.15 6.05
C ALA A 272 -2.11 -23.36 6.60
N ASP A 273 -2.25 -23.50 7.92
CA ASP A 273 -3.52 -23.79 8.62
C ASP A 273 -4.26 -24.97 7.94
N TYR A 274 -3.54 -26.09 7.81
CA TYR A 274 -3.97 -27.21 6.96
C TYR A 274 -5.34 -27.80 7.34
N PRO A 275 -5.68 -28.03 8.63
CA PRO A 275 -7.00 -28.56 8.97
C PRO A 275 -8.15 -27.65 8.51
N GLN A 276 -8.00 -26.34 8.68
CA GLN A 276 -8.99 -25.37 8.22
C GLN A 276 -9.03 -25.30 6.69
N LEU A 277 -7.87 -25.31 6.03
CA LEU A 277 -7.77 -25.32 4.58
C LEU A 277 -8.44 -26.58 3.98
N LEU A 278 -8.21 -27.75 4.57
CA LEU A 278 -8.83 -29.01 4.14
C LEU A 278 -10.35 -28.95 4.30
N LYS A 279 -10.84 -28.44 5.43
CA LYS A 279 -12.28 -28.25 5.68
C LYS A 279 -12.92 -27.35 4.63
N ILE A 280 -12.34 -26.17 4.41
CA ILE A 280 -12.80 -25.22 3.38
C ILE A 280 -12.78 -25.86 1.99
N THR A 281 -11.73 -26.64 1.69
CA THR A 281 -11.60 -27.36 0.42
C THR A 281 -12.72 -28.38 0.22
N GLN A 282 -13.03 -29.18 1.24
CA GLN A 282 -14.09 -30.18 1.18
C GLN A 282 -15.46 -29.53 1.00
N GLU A 283 -15.80 -28.56 1.85
CA GLU A 283 -17.06 -27.81 1.78
C GLU A 283 -17.22 -27.09 0.44
N GLY A 284 -16.17 -26.41 -0.03
CA GLY A 284 -16.19 -25.71 -1.31
C GLY A 284 -16.32 -26.64 -2.52
N THR A 285 -15.67 -27.81 -2.51
CA THR A 285 -15.83 -28.80 -3.62
C THR A 285 -17.20 -29.46 -3.66
N ALA A 286 -17.86 -29.59 -2.51
CA ALA A 286 -19.25 -30.05 -2.45
C ALA A 286 -20.23 -28.97 -2.98
N LYS A 287 -19.92 -27.70 -2.69
CA LYS A 287 -20.75 -26.55 -3.06
C LYS A 287 -20.59 -26.12 -4.53
N PHE A 288 -19.35 -26.03 -5.03
CA PHE A 288 -19.02 -25.50 -6.35
C PHE A 288 -18.68 -26.63 -7.33
N LYS A 289 -19.65 -27.01 -8.17
CA LYS A 289 -19.51 -28.08 -9.16
C LYS A 289 -18.46 -27.69 -10.22
N GLY A 290 -17.46 -28.56 -10.46
CA GLY A 290 -16.37 -28.35 -11.43
C GLY A 290 -14.96 -28.38 -10.84
N TYR A 291 -14.82 -28.28 -9.52
CA TYR A 291 -13.53 -28.21 -8.82
C TYR A 291 -12.99 -29.54 -8.28
N ASN A 292 -13.75 -30.63 -8.40
CA ASN A 292 -13.40 -31.90 -7.74
C ASN A 292 -12.08 -32.53 -8.22
N MET A 293 -11.62 -32.20 -9.43
CA MET A 293 -10.36 -32.68 -10.02
C MET A 293 -9.37 -31.55 -10.29
N ASP A 294 -9.57 -30.37 -9.71
CA ASP A 294 -8.60 -29.28 -9.80
C ASP A 294 -7.29 -29.70 -9.13
N TYR A 295 -6.15 -29.36 -9.73
CA TYR A 295 -4.83 -29.76 -9.25
C TYR A 295 -4.57 -29.28 -7.81
N ASN A 296 -4.96 -28.04 -7.49
CA ASN A 296 -4.75 -27.45 -6.17
C ASN A 296 -5.67 -28.08 -5.12
N VAL A 297 -6.92 -28.37 -5.49
CA VAL A 297 -7.86 -29.12 -4.65
C VAL A 297 -7.33 -30.51 -4.33
N THR A 298 -6.85 -31.23 -5.36
CA THR A 298 -6.30 -32.58 -5.23
C THR A 298 -5.06 -32.56 -4.33
N THR A 299 -4.18 -31.59 -4.54
CA THR A 299 -2.99 -31.37 -3.71
C THR A 299 -3.35 -31.24 -2.23
N ILE A 300 -4.35 -30.41 -1.89
CA ILE A 300 -4.78 -30.21 -0.50
C ILE A 300 -5.41 -31.49 0.09
N LYS A 301 -6.28 -32.18 -0.66
CA LYS A 301 -6.95 -33.40 -0.19
C LYS A 301 -5.94 -34.53 0.08
N GLU A 302 -4.92 -34.68 -0.75
CA GLU A 302 -3.89 -35.71 -0.61
C GLU A 302 -2.75 -35.34 0.35
N PHE A 303 -2.61 -34.05 0.67
CA PHE A 303 -1.47 -33.55 1.44
C PHE A 303 -1.28 -34.26 2.78
N GLY A 304 -2.36 -34.52 3.53
CA GLY A 304 -2.25 -35.21 4.83
C GLY A 304 -1.63 -36.60 4.72
N ALA A 305 -1.95 -37.35 3.66
CA ALA A 305 -1.35 -38.66 3.41
C ALA A 305 0.13 -38.55 3.01
N LYS A 306 0.46 -37.61 2.10
CA LYS A 306 1.84 -37.34 1.69
C LYS A 306 2.70 -36.89 2.88
N TYR A 307 2.15 -36.02 3.72
CA TYR A 307 2.81 -35.54 4.92
C TYR A 307 3.03 -36.66 5.94
N LYS A 308 2.08 -37.60 6.08
CA LYS A 308 2.26 -38.79 6.93
C LYS A 308 3.41 -39.67 6.44
N THR A 309 3.49 -39.94 5.14
CA THR A 309 4.62 -40.70 4.56
C THR A 309 5.95 -40.00 4.82
N TYR A 310 6.00 -38.68 4.62
CA TYR A 310 7.18 -37.88 4.94
C TYR A 310 7.54 -37.91 6.43
N TYR A 311 6.53 -37.82 7.30
CA TYR A 311 6.70 -37.89 8.75
C TYR A 311 7.34 -39.22 9.18
N ASP A 312 6.82 -40.35 8.70
CA ASP A 312 7.31 -41.70 9.04
C ASP A 312 8.68 -42.03 8.43
N GLY A 313 8.97 -41.46 7.26
CA GLY A 313 10.24 -41.67 6.58
C GLY A 313 11.38 -40.90 7.23
N THR A 314 11.08 -39.68 7.70
CA THR A 314 12.08 -38.65 7.95
C THR A 314 11.86 -37.88 9.25
N LEU A 315 10.70 -37.22 9.42
CA LEU A 315 10.54 -36.22 10.48
C LEU A 315 10.55 -36.83 11.88
N ASP A 316 9.97 -38.02 12.03
CA ASP A 316 9.95 -38.77 13.29
C ASP A 316 11.37 -39.07 13.82
N LYS A 317 12.28 -39.53 12.96
CA LYS A 317 13.67 -39.83 13.27
C LYS A 317 14.44 -38.57 13.63
N VAL A 318 14.21 -37.48 12.88
CA VAL A 318 14.85 -36.18 13.16
C VAL A 318 14.42 -35.66 14.54
N ILE A 319 13.14 -35.69 14.86
CA ILE A 319 12.64 -35.24 16.17
C ILE A 319 13.23 -36.09 17.29
N ASN A 320 13.22 -37.43 17.16
CA ASN A 320 13.83 -38.32 18.16
C ASN A 320 15.33 -38.06 18.32
N GLY A 321 16.09 -37.90 17.23
CA GLY A 321 17.52 -37.59 17.31
C GLY A 321 17.83 -36.27 18.00
N LEU A 322 16.97 -35.26 17.84
CA LEU A 322 17.07 -33.99 18.57
C LEU A 322 16.75 -34.14 20.06
N ILE A 323 15.78 -34.98 20.43
CA ILE A 323 15.49 -35.31 21.83
C ILE A 323 16.71 -35.95 22.49
N GLU A 324 17.32 -36.97 21.84
CA GLU A 324 18.53 -37.62 22.36
C GLU A 324 19.69 -36.63 22.48
N SER A 325 19.92 -35.80 21.46
CA SER A 325 20.95 -34.76 21.47
C SER A 325 20.76 -33.77 22.64
N ALA A 326 19.51 -33.45 22.99
CA ALA A 326 19.21 -32.60 24.14
C ALA A 326 19.61 -33.26 25.46
N TYR A 327 19.32 -34.55 25.65
CA TYR A 327 19.70 -35.28 26.86
C TYR A 327 21.21 -35.48 26.97
N GLU A 328 21.89 -35.81 25.86
CA GLU A 328 23.35 -35.96 25.81
C GLU A 328 24.10 -34.68 26.22
N ASN A 329 23.53 -33.52 25.90
CA ASN A 329 24.13 -32.21 26.19
C ASN A 329 23.67 -31.63 27.52
N LYS A 330 22.63 -32.16 28.16
CA LYS A 330 22.00 -31.57 29.36
C LYS A 330 22.99 -31.24 30.48
N THR A 331 24.00 -32.09 30.69
CA THR A 331 25.04 -31.90 31.71
C THR A 331 26.30 -31.22 31.18
N LYS A 332 26.54 -31.26 29.86
CA LYS A 332 27.74 -30.71 29.21
C LYS A 332 27.58 -29.23 28.89
N ASN A 333 26.45 -28.85 28.30
CA ASN A 333 26.11 -27.50 27.91
C ASN A 333 24.59 -27.31 27.91
N ALA A 334 24.07 -26.67 28.96
CA ALA A 334 22.63 -26.48 29.15
C ALA A 334 21.98 -25.61 28.06
N GLN A 335 22.71 -24.68 27.43
CA GLN A 335 22.18 -23.85 26.35
C GLN A 335 22.07 -24.65 25.05
N GLU A 336 23.08 -25.45 24.72
CA GLU A 336 23.03 -26.31 23.52
C GLU A 336 21.96 -27.41 23.69
N ALA A 337 21.84 -27.96 24.90
CA ALA A 337 20.77 -28.91 25.22
C ALA A 337 19.38 -28.31 25.02
N LEU A 338 19.15 -27.08 25.50
CA LEU A 338 17.89 -26.38 25.31
C LEU A 338 17.60 -26.11 23.83
N LYS A 339 18.61 -25.75 23.05
CA LYS A 339 18.47 -25.52 21.61
C LYS A 339 17.98 -26.77 20.89
N TYR A 340 18.58 -27.94 21.13
CA TYR A 340 18.10 -29.19 20.53
C TYR A 340 16.66 -29.53 20.95
N ALA A 341 16.34 -29.34 22.24
CA ALA A 341 14.99 -29.57 22.73
C ALA A 341 13.95 -28.61 22.10
N GLU A 342 14.33 -27.34 21.88
CA GLU A 342 13.47 -26.36 21.20
C GLU A 342 13.22 -26.76 19.74
N GLN A 343 14.27 -27.21 19.03
CA GLN A 343 14.15 -27.68 17.64
C GLN A 343 13.24 -28.91 17.54
N ALA A 344 13.40 -29.89 18.44
CA ALA A 344 12.53 -31.07 18.52
C ALA A 344 11.07 -30.64 18.73
N LYS A 345 10.84 -29.74 19.69
CA LYS A 345 9.50 -29.22 20.00
C LYS A 345 8.88 -28.54 18.78
N GLN A 346 9.58 -27.61 18.13
CA GLN A 346 9.08 -26.87 16.96
C GLN A 346 8.68 -27.80 15.80
N LEU A 347 9.49 -28.80 15.48
CA LEU A 347 9.17 -29.78 14.44
C LEU A 347 7.97 -30.65 14.83
N SER A 348 7.89 -31.06 16.09
CA SER A 348 6.76 -31.86 16.58
C SER A 348 5.45 -31.07 16.65
N ASP A 349 5.50 -29.78 17.01
CA ASP A 349 4.34 -28.88 17.00
C ASP A 349 3.86 -28.66 15.57
N ALA A 350 4.79 -28.48 14.62
CA ALA A 350 4.46 -28.36 13.20
C ALA A 350 3.74 -29.62 12.70
N ALA A 351 4.26 -30.81 13.01
CA ALA A 351 3.61 -32.06 12.66
C ALA A 351 2.22 -32.20 13.27
N LEU A 352 2.03 -31.74 14.52
CA LEU A 352 0.74 -31.76 15.20
C LEU A 352 -0.28 -30.81 14.57
N LEU A 353 0.15 -29.64 14.08
CA LEU A 353 -0.72 -28.71 13.33
C LEU A 353 -1.26 -29.35 12.04
N ILE A 354 -0.46 -30.17 11.36
CA ILE A 354 -0.85 -30.83 10.11
C ILE A 354 -1.66 -32.11 10.36
N LEU A 355 -1.25 -32.93 11.34
CA LEU A 355 -1.86 -34.23 11.66
C LEU A 355 -2.40 -34.25 13.09
N PRO A 356 -3.38 -33.40 13.45
CA PRO A 356 -3.82 -33.19 14.84
C PRO A 356 -4.48 -34.41 15.48
N ASN A 357 -4.89 -35.40 14.69
CA ASN A 357 -5.55 -36.62 15.16
C ASN A 357 -4.65 -37.86 15.14
N ASN A 358 -3.41 -37.75 14.67
CA ASN A 358 -2.52 -38.91 14.57
C ASN A 358 -1.89 -39.26 15.93
N ALA A 359 -2.02 -40.52 16.36
CA ALA A 359 -1.56 -40.96 17.68
C ALA A 359 -0.04 -40.91 17.85
N GLN A 360 0.73 -41.28 16.82
CA GLN A 360 2.20 -41.25 16.85
C GLN A 360 2.72 -39.82 16.93
N VAL A 361 2.15 -38.91 16.14
CA VAL A 361 2.47 -37.47 16.18
C VAL A 361 2.19 -36.88 17.56
N LYS A 362 1.02 -37.19 18.16
CA LYS A 362 0.68 -36.75 19.52
C LYS A 362 1.66 -37.26 20.57
N ALA A 363 2.03 -38.54 20.50
CA ALA A 363 2.97 -39.15 21.44
C ALA A 363 4.35 -38.46 21.35
N LEU A 364 4.90 -38.32 20.14
CA LEU A 364 6.21 -37.72 19.96
C LEU A 364 6.22 -36.22 20.31
N ASN A 365 5.14 -35.48 20.02
CA ASN A 365 5.00 -34.09 20.46
C ASN A 365 4.97 -33.96 21.99
N LYS A 366 4.30 -34.89 22.69
CA LYS A 366 4.31 -34.93 24.16
C LYS A 366 5.72 -35.14 24.68
N ASP A 367 6.49 -36.05 24.09
CA ASP A 367 7.88 -36.34 24.51
C ASP A 367 8.84 -35.18 24.22
N ALA A 368 8.74 -34.57 23.03
CA ALA A 368 9.51 -33.38 22.68
C ALA A 368 9.20 -32.20 23.62
N THR A 369 7.92 -31.98 23.93
CA THR A 369 7.47 -30.96 24.88
C THR A 369 7.99 -31.23 26.29
N ALA A 370 7.85 -32.47 26.78
CA ALA A 370 8.38 -32.86 28.09
C ALA A 370 9.90 -32.71 28.17
N THR A 371 10.61 -33.00 27.07
CA THR A 371 12.07 -32.81 26.96
C THR A 371 12.45 -31.34 27.03
N TYR A 372 11.78 -30.47 26.26
CA TYR A 372 11.98 -29.02 26.31
C TYR A 372 11.79 -28.47 27.73
N GLU A 373 10.74 -28.90 28.42
CA GLU A 373 10.47 -28.50 29.81
C GLU A 373 11.53 -29.00 30.79
N LYS A 374 11.89 -30.29 30.71
CA LYS A 374 12.80 -30.95 31.66
C LYS A 374 14.27 -30.56 31.46
N VAL A 375 14.70 -30.32 30.22
CA VAL A 375 16.05 -29.85 29.88
C VAL A 375 16.15 -28.35 30.14
N GLY A 376 15.11 -27.60 29.77
CA GLY A 376 15.10 -26.16 29.88
C GLY A 376 14.90 -25.60 31.28
N GLY A 377 14.29 -26.34 32.23
CA GLY A 377 13.90 -25.80 33.55
C GLY A 377 14.96 -24.95 34.28
N ALA A 378 16.21 -25.42 34.36
CA ALA A 378 17.30 -24.67 35.01
C ALA A 378 17.76 -23.44 34.20
N VAL A 379 17.62 -23.48 32.87
CA VAL A 379 17.91 -22.35 31.97
C VAL A 379 16.78 -21.33 32.04
N PHE A 380 15.53 -21.78 32.01
CA PHE A 380 14.33 -20.95 32.12
C PHE A 380 14.31 -20.15 33.41
N ALA A 381 14.65 -20.77 34.54
CA ALA A 381 14.72 -20.08 35.84
C ALA A 381 15.76 -18.93 35.87
N LYS A 382 16.79 -18.99 35.00
CA LYS A 382 17.83 -17.94 34.90
C LYS A 382 17.47 -16.85 33.89
N VAL A 383 16.67 -17.18 32.88
CA VAL A 383 16.37 -16.29 31.75
C VAL A 383 15.01 -15.61 31.92
N TYR A 384 13.97 -16.40 32.16
CA TYR A 384 12.60 -15.91 32.15
C TYR A 384 12.21 -15.35 33.51
N THR A 385 11.66 -14.15 33.49
CA THR A 385 11.28 -13.42 34.70
C THR A 385 9.94 -13.88 35.26
N SER A 386 9.09 -14.49 34.44
CA SER A 386 7.76 -14.98 34.80
C SER A 386 7.26 -16.00 33.76
N ASP A 387 6.16 -16.71 34.05
CA ASP A 387 5.50 -17.57 33.06
C ASP A 387 5.01 -16.78 31.85
N PHE A 388 4.62 -15.51 32.06
CA PHE A 388 4.26 -14.61 30.97
C PHE A 388 5.46 -14.37 30.04
N HIS A 389 6.64 -14.12 30.61
CA HIS A 389 7.87 -14.00 29.82
C HIS A 389 8.13 -15.30 29.04
N LYS A 390 8.13 -16.45 29.71
CA LYS A 390 8.35 -17.75 29.07
C LYS A 390 7.43 -17.98 27.87
N LYS A 391 6.13 -17.71 28.04
CA LYS A 391 5.12 -17.84 26.96
C LYS A 391 5.37 -16.91 25.78
N ASN A 392 5.99 -15.76 26.01
CA ASN A 392 6.23 -14.72 25.02
C ASN A 392 7.71 -14.60 24.60
N ALA A 393 8.55 -15.57 24.93
CA ALA A 393 9.98 -15.51 24.62
C ALA A 393 10.23 -15.40 23.09
N GLY A 394 11.02 -14.41 22.69
CA GLY A 394 11.26 -14.03 21.30
C GLY A 394 10.18 -13.11 20.70
N LYS A 395 9.20 -12.65 21.49
CA LYS A 395 8.11 -11.79 21.01
C LYS A 395 8.22 -10.37 21.57
N VAL A 396 7.81 -9.41 20.75
CA VAL A 396 7.42 -8.06 21.20
C VAL A 396 5.93 -8.11 21.48
N VAL A 397 5.54 -7.85 22.73
CA VAL A 397 4.14 -7.83 23.16
C VAL A 397 3.71 -6.38 23.38
N PHE A 398 2.53 -6.03 22.86
CA PHE A 398 1.96 -4.68 22.91
C PHE A 398 0.91 -4.57 24.00
N PHE A 399 0.93 -3.45 24.72
CA PHE A 399 0.08 -3.19 25.87
C PHE A 399 -0.59 -1.82 25.79
N THR A 400 -1.77 -1.68 26.39
CA THR A 400 -2.48 -0.41 26.56
C THR A 400 -1.91 0.46 27.68
N LYS A 401 -1.15 -0.15 28.60
CA LYS A 401 -0.45 0.52 29.69
C LYS A 401 0.95 -0.07 29.85
N LYS A 402 1.84 0.67 30.50
CA LYS A 402 3.20 0.20 30.76
C LYS A 402 3.18 -1.11 31.57
N PRO A 403 3.76 -2.22 31.07
CA PRO A 403 3.81 -3.47 31.80
C PRO A 403 4.86 -3.43 32.92
N THR A 404 4.61 -4.18 33.99
CA THR A 404 5.55 -4.40 35.09
C THR A 404 6.08 -5.82 35.03
N ILE A 405 7.40 -5.97 34.97
CA ILE A 405 8.06 -7.28 34.95
C ILE A 405 7.76 -8.05 36.24
N LYS A 406 7.47 -9.35 36.12
CA LYS A 406 6.98 -10.26 37.20
C LYS A 406 5.54 -10.02 37.65
N ALA A 407 4.88 -9.00 37.14
CA ALA A 407 3.48 -8.67 37.41
C ALA A 407 2.76 -8.30 36.11
N GLU A 408 3.09 -9.02 35.03
CA GLU A 408 2.52 -8.77 33.70
C GLU A 408 1.01 -9.06 33.72
N ASN A 409 0.21 -8.13 33.19
CA ASN A 409 -1.24 -8.28 33.14
C ASN A 409 -1.71 -8.54 31.71
N SER A 410 -2.10 -9.78 31.43
CA SER A 410 -2.58 -10.22 30.11
C SER A 410 -3.80 -9.46 29.60
N SER A 411 -4.68 -8.97 30.48
CA SER A 411 -5.86 -8.17 30.10
C SER A 411 -5.50 -6.83 29.45
N THR A 412 -4.24 -6.39 29.56
CA THR A 412 -3.78 -5.14 28.95
C THR A 412 -3.02 -5.34 27.65
N VAL A 413 -2.84 -6.60 27.24
CA VAL A 413 -2.31 -6.94 25.92
C VAL A 413 -3.36 -6.61 24.87
N LYS A 414 -2.97 -5.92 23.80
CA LYS A 414 -3.88 -5.51 22.72
C LYS A 414 -3.18 -5.70 21.37
N ALA A 415 -3.94 -6.13 20.37
CA ALA A 415 -3.45 -6.38 19.01
C ALA A 415 -3.97 -5.38 17.98
N ASP A 416 -5.03 -4.62 18.30
CA ASP A 416 -5.67 -3.66 17.40
C ASP A 416 -5.68 -2.27 18.05
N TYR A 417 -5.17 -1.27 17.34
CA TYR A 417 -5.04 0.09 17.83
C TYR A 417 -5.62 1.08 16.85
N LYS A 418 -6.11 2.21 17.37
CA LYS A 418 -6.42 3.40 16.57
C LYS A 418 -5.25 4.38 16.62
N ALA A 419 -4.98 5.09 15.53
CA ALA A 419 -3.96 6.11 15.52
C ALA A 419 -4.25 7.18 16.59
N GLY A 420 -3.22 7.52 17.37
CA GLY A 420 -3.32 8.41 18.52
C GLY A 420 -3.61 7.73 19.87
N GLU A 421 -3.84 6.42 19.92
CA GLU A 421 -3.77 5.63 21.16
C GLU A 421 -2.32 5.49 21.65
N TYR A 422 -2.16 5.26 22.96
CA TYR A 422 -0.86 4.91 23.53
C TYR A 422 -0.55 3.44 23.32
N ILE A 423 0.67 3.17 22.86
CA ILE A 423 1.19 1.85 22.54
C ILE A 423 2.48 1.65 23.34
N TYR A 424 2.38 0.80 24.35
CA TYR A 424 3.51 0.32 25.14
C TYR A 424 3.96 -1.03 24.59
N ALA A 425 5.25 -1.32 24.61
CA ALA A 425 5.74 -2.62 24.18
C ALA A 425 6.83 -3.16 25.11
N MET A 426 6.91 -4.49 25.19
CA MET A 426 8.00 -5.20 25.86
C MET A 426 8.49 -6.30 24.93
N ALA A 427 9.78 -6.30 24.64
CA ALA A 427 10.44 -7.47 24.06
C ALA A 427 10.78 -8.45 25.19
N TYR A 428 10.30 -9.68 25.09
CA TYR A 428 10.70 -10.80 25.93
C TYR A 428 11.66 -11.66 25.12
N LEU A 429 12.86 -11.93 25.64
CA LEU A 429 13.93 -12.56 24.87
C LEU A 429 14.07 -14.03 25.26
N LYS A 430 14.60 -14.85 24.33
CA LYS A 430 14.87 -16.27 24.60
C LYS A 430 16.11 -16.51 25.47
N GLY A 431 16.89 -15.47 25.73
CA GLY A 431 18.16 -15.46 26.45
C GLY A 431 18.52 -14.04 26.86
N SER A 432 19.60 -13.87 27.62
CA SER A 432 20.10 -12.52 27.93
C SER A 432 20.59 -11.82 26.67
N PHE A 433 20.56 -10.48 26.63
CA PHE A 433 21.16 -9.71 25.53
C PHE A 433 22.59 -10.15 25.25
N LYS A 434 23.40 -10.27 26.31
CA LYS A 434 24.81 -10.66 26.24
C LYS A 434 25.01 -12.01 25.55
N ASP A 435 24.24 -13.02 25.96
CA ASP A 435 24.39 -14.38 25.46
C ASP A 435 23.89 -14.50 24.02
N LEU A 436 22.71 -13.92 23.73
CA LEU A 436 22.11 -13.96 22.40
C LEU A 436 23.00 -13.25 21.38
N THR A 437 23.57 -12.10 21.73
CA THR A 437 24.45 -11.37 20.81
C THR A 437 25.91 -11.81 20.87
N LYS A 438 26.24 -12.83 21.68
CA LYS A 438 27.62 -13.26 21.98
C LYS A 438 28.55 -12.08 22.34
N ALA A 439 28.00 -11.09 23.04
CA ALA A 439 28.69 -9.82 23.26
C ALA A 439 29.94 -10.01 24.15
N SER A 440 31.06 -9.45 23.69
CA SER A 440 32.27 -9.24 24.50
C SER A 440 32.56 -7.75 24.79
N ASN A 441 31.73 -6.85 24.24
CA ASN A 441 31.81 -5.40 24.42
C ASN A 441 30.40 -4.79 24.28
N ASN A 442 30.28 -3.47 24.24
CA ASN A 442 29.02 -2.76 23.99
C ASN A 442 28.39 -3.26 22.68
N ILE A 443 27.05 -3.25 22.64
CA ILE A 443 26.27 -3.59 21.46
C ILE A 443 25.44 -2.40 21.01
N ASN A 444 25.13 -2.35 19.73
CA ASN A 444 24.07 -1.50 19.21
C ASN A 444 22.79 -2.32 19.19
N VAL A 445 21.71 -1.74 19.71
CA VAL A 445 20.38 -2.34 19.72
C VAL A 445 19.50 -1.48 18.82
N THR A 446 18.83 -2.12 17.87
CA THR A 446 18.04 -1.44 16.86
C THR A 446 16.59 -1.90 16.95
N THR A 447 15.68 -0.95 17.10
CA THR A 447 14.25 -1.15 16.94
C THR A 447 13.82 -0.64 15.58
N LYS A 448 13.07 -1.45 14.82
CA LYS A 448 12.52 -1.05 13.52
C LYS A 448 11.00 -1.17 13.52
N ILE A 449 10.34 -0.28 12.79
CA ILE A 449 8.91 -0.34 12.48
C ILE A 449 8.74 -0.53 10.98
N PHE A 450 8.01 -1.57 10.62
CA PHE A 450 7.56 -1.85 9.27
C PHE A 450 6.04 -1.63 9.19
N VAL A 451 5.61 -1.03 8.09
CA VAL A 451 4.19 -0.80 7.77
C VAL A 451 3.89 -1.58 6.50
N ASP A 452 3.00 -2.57 6.62
CA ASP A 452 2.65 -3.50 5.54
C ASP A 452 3.91 -4.11 4.86
N GLY A 453 4.87 -4.54 5.68
CA GLY A 453 6.12 -5.14 5.24
C GLY A 453 7.22 -4.16 4.81
N THR A 454 6.95 -2.86 4.72
CA THR A 454 7.96 -1.84 4.35
C THR A 454 8.51 -1.12 5.57
N GLU A 455 9.83 -1.09 5.75
CA GLU A 455 10.47 -0.33 6.84
C GLU A 455 10.14 1.17 6.71
N LYS A 456 9.62 1.79 7.77
CA LYS A 456 9.29 3.23 7.80
C LYS A 456 10.10 4.02 8.83
N ALA A 457 10.55 3.37 9.90
CA ALA A 457 11.35 4.01 10.91
C ALA A 457 12.28 3.04 11.62
N SER A 458 13.41 3.56 12.07
CA SER A 458 14.36 2.84 12.92
C SER A 458 14.92 3.74 14.02
N HIS A 459 15.18 3.13 15.15
CA HIS A 459 15.86 3.75 16.28
C HIS A 459 16.94 2.82 16.80
N GLU A 460 18.17 3.30 16.76
CA GLU A 460 19.33 2.60 17.28
C GLU A 460 19.81 3.32 18.54
N PHE A 461 20.18 2.54 19.55
CA PHE A 461 20.85 3.01 20.75
C PHE A 461 21.94 2.03 21.16
N ARG A 462 22.96 2.55 21.86
CA ARG A 462 24.06 1.73 22.37
C ARG A 462 23.70 1.20 23.75
N MET A 463 23.87 -0.10 23.96
CA MET A 463 23.82 -0.72 25.27
C MET A 463 25.23 -0.99 25.76
N ASP A 464 25.58 -0.41 26.89
CA ASP A 464 26.92 -0.50 27.45
C ASP A 464 27.19 -1.86 28.10
N TRP A 465 28.47 -2.24 28.10
CA TRP A 465 28.95 -3.51 28.64
C TRP A 465 28.52 -3.74 30.10
N THR A 466 28.46 -2.69 30.91
CA THR A 466 27.99 -2.78 32.29
C THR A 466 26.54 -3.24 32.36
N SER A 467 25.65 -2.67 31.53
CA SER A 467 24.23 -3.06 31.47
C SER A 467 24.06 -4.49 30.96
N LEU A 468 24.90 -4.93 30.02
CA LEU A 468 24.88 -6.30 29.50
C LEU A 468 25.22 -7.35 30.55
N LYS A 469 26.08 -7.02 31.53
CA LYS A 469 26.43 -7.92 32.64
C LYS A 469 25.28 -8.15 33.63
N GLU A 470 24.23 -7.34 33.59
CA GLU A 470 23.01 -7.58 34.36
C GLU A 470 22.20 -8.78 33.82
N ASN A 471 22.61 -9.36 32.67
CA ASN A 471 22.01 -10.53 32.02
C ASN A 471 20.48 -10.42 31.84
N LYS A 472 19.98 -9.20 31.60
CA LYS A 472 18.57 -8.97 31.31
C LYS A 472 18.16 -9.68 30.01
N ALA A 473 17.00 -10.34 30.05
CA ALA A 473 16.38 -11.02 28.93
C ALA A 473 15.08 -10.33 28.48
N TYR A 474 14.92 -9.04 28.75
CA TYR A 474 13.76 -8.27 28.32
C TYR A 474 14.14 -6.81 28.07
N LEU A 475 13.33 -6.12 27.26
CA LEU A 475 13.49 -4.69 27.01
C LEU A 475 12.14 -4.00 26.86
N PHE A 476 11.91 -2.98 27.68
CA PHE A 476 10.77 -2.09 27.50
C PHE A 476 11.01 -1.20 26.28
N MET A 477 10.08 -1.23 25.33
CA MET A 477 10.15 -0.52 24.06
C MET A 477 9.11 0.59 24.04
N GLU A 478 9.58 1.82 23.85
CA GLU A 478 8.72 2.99 23.72
C GLU A 478 8.32 3.17 22.24
N ILE A 479 7.13 2.70 21.87
CA ILE A 479 6.60 2.81 20.50
C ILE A 479 5.84 4.13 20.35
N VAL A 480 4.68 4.25 20.99
CA VAL A 480 3.92 5.51 21.13
C VAL A 480 3.43 5.61 22.58
N PRO A 481 4.32 5.74 23.58
CA PRO A 481 3.93 5.80 25.00
C PRO A 481 3.19 7.09 25.34
N ASP A 482 2.77 7.30 26.58
CA ASP A 482 2.30 8.62 27.00
C ASP A 482 3.44 9.68 26.89
N PRO A 483 3.24 10.83 26.17
CA PRO A 483 4.21 11.94 26.10
C PRO A 483 4.63 12.53 27.44
N VAL A 484 3.83 12.36 28.50
CA VAL A 484 4.20 12.81 29.85
C VAL A 484 5.26 11.91 30.46
N THR A 485 5.34 10.63 30.07
CA THR A 485 6.21 9.64 30.73
C THR A 485 7.39 9.15 29.88
N ASN A 486 7.41 9.42 28.57
CA ASN A 486 8.48 8.97 27.67
C ASN A 486 9.87 9.48 28.11
N LYS A 487 10.92 8.70 27.87
CA LYS A 487 12.30 9.08 28.22
C LYS A 487 13.25 9.14 27.04
N HIS A 488 13.00 8.38 25.98
CA HIS A 488 13.94 8.22 24.87
C HIS A 488 13.48 8.95 23.61
N SER A 489 14.38 9.04 22.63
CA SER A 489 14.15 9.73 21.36
C SER A 489 13.48 8.85 20.29
N GLY A 490 13.46 7.53 20.48
CA GLY A 490 12.78 6.57 19.59
C GLY A 490 11.31 6.91 19.30
N PRO A 491 10.47 7.17 20.32
CA PRO A 491 9.07 7.57 20.16
C PRO A 491 8.83 8.70 19.16
N ALA A 492 9.71 9.71 19.12
CA ALA A 492 9.58 10.83 18.20
C ALA A 492 9.67 10.37 16.73
N LYS A 493 10.59 9.45 16.44
CA LYS A 493 10.76 8.87 15.09
C LYS A 493 9.57 7.99 14.71
N PHE A 494 9.13 7.15 15.63
CA PHE A 494 8.05 6.20 15.40
C PHE A 494 6.71 6.89 15.20
N ALA A 495 6.33 7.80 16.10
CA ALA A 495 5.08 8.55 15.96
C ALA A 495 5.07 9.43 14.70
N LYS A 496 6.21 10.05 14.34
CA LYS A 496 6.32 10.80 13.08
C LYS A 496 6.11 9.91 11.87
N ALA A 497 6.70 8.71 11.85
CA ALA A 497 6.53 7.79 10.73
C ALA A 497 5.08 7.32 10.61
N LEU A 498 4.45 6.94 11.72
CA LEU A 498 3.05 6.49 11.75
C LEU A 498 2.05 7.61 11.46
N ALA A 499 2.39 8.88 11.73
CA ALA A 499 1.54 10.02 11.36
C ALA A 499 1.46 10.27 9.84
N ASN A 500 2.45 9.79 9.06
CA ASN A 500 2.59 10.09 7.63
C ASN A 500 2.29 8.88 6.72
N ILE A 501 1.58 7.86 7.22
CA ILE A 501 1.11 6.72 6.41
C ILE A 501 -0.30 7.02 5.87
N SER A 502 -0.82 6.21 4.96
CA SER A 502 -2.16 6.45 4.39
C SER A 502 -3.27 6.26 5.44
N PRO A 503 -4.41 6.95 5.33
CA PRO A 503 -5.50 6.87 6.32
C PRO A 503 -6.36 5.60 6.14
N ARG A 504 -5.72 4.42 6.21
CA ARG A 504 -6.35 3.10 6.12
C ARG A 504 -5.86 2.19 7.23
N ASN A 505 -6.40 0.98 7.30
CA ASN A 505 -5.86 -0.05 8.17
C ASN A 505 -4.48 -0.53 7.69
N HIS A 506 -3.56 -0.67 8.63
CA HIS A 506 -2.20 -1.13 8.40
C HIS A 506 -1.83 -2.27 9.35
N THR A 507 -0.94 -3.15 8.89
CA THR A 507 -0.22 -4.08 9.77
C THR A 507 1.11 -3.46 10.14
N ILE A 508 1.33 -3.27 11.43
CA ILE A 508 2.56 -2.69 11.96
C ILE A 508 3.38 -3.81 12.59
N LYS A 509 4.57 -4.04 12.04
CA LYS A 509 5.56 -4.97 12.60
C LYS A 509 6.65 -4.19 13.32
N VAL A 510 6.94 -4.57 14.56
CA VAL A 510 8.05 -4.05 15.35
C VAL A 510 9.08 -5.15 15.54
N THR A 511 10.34 -4.86 15.20
CA THR A 511 11.45 -5.77 15.43
C THR A 511 12.48 -5.16 16.36
N LEU A 512 13.16 -6.03 17.10
CA LEU A 512 14.31 -5.71 17.93
C LEU A 512 15.47 -6.59 17.51
N SER A 513 16.60 -5.98 17.18
CA SER A 513 17.84 -6.67 16.84
C SER A 513 19.04 -6.12 17.60
N GLY A 514 20.09 -6.93 17.71
CA GLY A 514 21.35 -6.59 18.35
C GLY A 514 22.54 -6.81 17.42
N LEU A 515 23.51 -5.91 17.48
CA LEU A 515 24.76 -5.98 16.73
C LEU A 515 25.94 -5.66 17.67
N GLN A 516 26.91 -6.55 17.76
CA GLN A 516 28.16 -6.24 18.47
C GLN A 516 28.93 -5.15 17.71
N VAL A 517 29.41 -4.12 18.43
CA VAL A 517 30.22 -3.06 17.82
C VAL A 517 31.51 -3.68 17.24
N GLY A 518 31.72 -3.50 15.94
CA GLY A 518 32.84 -4.08 15.18
C GLY A 518 32.52 -5.39 14.45
N SER A 519 31.30 -5.93 14.61
CA SER A 519 30.77 -7.04 13.82
C SER A 519 29.86 -6.53 12.69
N SER A 520 29.65 -7.34 11.65
CA SER A 520 28.64 -7.12 10.59
C SER A 520 27.38 -7.98 10.77
N TYR A 521 27.38 -8.90 11.75
CA TYR A 521 26.30 -9.88 11.94
C TYR A 521 25.22 -9.36 12.88
N VAL A 522 24.05 -9.03 12.32
CA VAL A 522 22.85 -8.59 13.06
C VAL A 522 22.09 -9.81 13.54
N ILE A 523 21.68 -9.79 14.81
CA ILE A 523 20.95 -10.88 15.46
C ILE A 523 19.55 -10.39 15.78
N ASP A 524 18.54 -11.08 15.25
CA ASP A 524 17.15 -10.80 15.57
C ASP A 524 16.82 -11.35 16.96
N LEU A 525 16.33 -10.48 17.84
CA LEU A 525 16.12 -10.79 19.26
C LEU A 525 14.64 -11.01 19.58
N ALA A 526 13.77 -10.18 19.03
CA ALA A 526 12.33 -10.30 19.17
C ALA A 526 11.56 -9.58 18.05
N GLU A 527 10.36 -10.05 17.74
CA GLU A 527 9.43 -9.36 16.85
C GLU A 527 7.98 -9.46 17.32
N GLY A 528 7.13 -8.55 16.87
CA GLY A 528 5.70 -8.59 17.14
C GLY A 528 4.94 -7.70 16.17
N GLU A 529 3.66 -7.99 15.98
CA GLU A 529 2.78 -7.24 15.09
C GLU A 529 1.50 -6.79 15.79
N PHE A 530 0.95 -5.66 15.33
CA PHE A 530 -0.38 -5.18 15.70
C PHE A 530 -1.04 -4.50 14.48
N LYS A 531 -2.37 -4.39 14.49
CA LYS A 531 -3.14 -3.64 13.50
C LYS A 531 -3.30 -2.20 13.95
N LEU A 532 -3.15 -1.27 13.02
CA LEU A 532 -3.35 0.16 13.25
C LEU A 532 -4.41 0.71 12.30
N ASP A 533 -5.50 1.19 12.87
CA ASP A 533 -6.55 1.93 12.19
C ASP A 533 -6.17 3.41 12.11
N CYS A 534 -5.84 3.87 10.90
CA CYS A 534 -5.51 5.26 10.59
C CYS A 534 -6.67 6.03 9.95
N SER A 535 -7.92 5.54 10.02
CA SER A 535 -9.09 6.29 9.55
C SER A 535 -9.21 7.67 10.20
N THR A 536 -8.72 7.80 11.45
CA THR A 536 -8.64 9.05 12.20
C THR A 536 -7.41 9.05 13.12
N GLY A 537 -7.01 10.21 13.65
CA GLY A 537 -6.03 10.29 14.75
C GLY A 537 -4.55 10.47 14.36
N GLN A 538 -4.24 10.63 13.08
CA GLN A 538 -2.87 10.91 12.59
C GLN A 538 -2.33 12.25 13.10
N ASP A 539 -3.18 13.28 13.24
CA ASP A 539 -2.80 14.57 13.82
C ASP A 539 -2.33 14.43 15.28
N LYS A 540 -2.94 13.52 16.05
CA LYS A 540 -2.50 13.22 17.43
C LYS A 540 -1.11 12.60 17.41
N LEU A 541 -0.83 11.67 16.50
CA LEU A 541 0.51 11.10 16.33
C LEU A 541 1.55 12.16 15.95
N ALA A 542 1.19 13.08 15.04
CA ALA A 542 2.05 14.21 14.68
C ALA A 542 2.34 15.11 15.90
N ALA A 543 1.31 15.44 16.69
CA ALA A 543 1.47 16.22 17.92
C ALA A 543 2.33 15.50 18.97
N TYR A 544 2.15 14.18 19.13
CA TYR A 544 2.98 13.37 20.02
C TYR A 544 4.45 13.36 19.56
N ALA A 545 4.71 13.23 18.27
CA ALA A 545 6.06 13.27 17.72
C ALA A 545 6.81 14.56 18.08
N VAL A 546 6.12 15.71 18.03
CA VAL A 546 6.66 17.00 18.48
C VAL A 546 6.97 16.96 19.98
N LYS A 547 6.01 16.54 20.82
CA LYS A 547 6.20 16.47 22.29
C LYS A 547 7.35 15.55 22.69
N TYR A 548 7.45 14.36 22.09
CA TYR A 548 8.54 13.43 22.36
C TYR A 548 9.90 14.04 21.99
N ARG A 549 9.97 14.70 20.83
CA ARG A 549 11.19 15.37 20.38
C ARG A 549 11.59 16.47 21.34
N GLU A 550 10.68 17.38 21.69
CA GLU A 550 10.96 18.47 22.64
C GLU A 550 11.49 17.94 23.97
N LYS A 551 10.85 16.90 24.51
CA LYS A 551 11.27 16.29 25.77
C LYS A 551 12.64 15.63 25.68
N SER A 552 12.90 14.87 24.62
CA SER A 552 14.21 14.22 24.39
C SER A 552 15.37 15.21 24.27
N LEU A 553 15.06 16.48 23.97
CA LEU A 553 16.03 17.57 23.80
C LEU A 553 16.04 18.56 24.98
N SER A 554 15.23 18.34 26.01
CA SER A 554 15.02 19.29 27.12
C SER A 554 16.24 19.45 28.03
N ASP A 555 17.09 18.43 28.12
CA ASP A 555 18.35 18.45 28.88
C ASP A 555 19.60 18.54 28.00
N VAL A 556 19.43 18.87 26.72
CA VAL A 556 20.55 19.13 25.82
C VAL A 556 20.87 20.62 25.84
N TYR A 557 22.07 20.95 26.30
CA TYR A 557 22.57 22.31 26.45
C TYR A 557 23.78 22.55 25.54
N MET A 558 24.11 23.83 25.33
CA MET A 558 25.41 24.18 24.75
C MET A 558 26.53 23.67 25.68
N PRO A 559 27.67 23.21 25.14
CA PRO A 559 28.81 22.85 25.98
C PRO A 559 29.30 24.08 26.74
N LYS A 560 29.94 23.87 27.89
CA LYS A 560 30.53 24.96 28.67
C LYS A 560 31.69 25.62 27.89
N ALA A 561 31.73 26.95 27.93
CA ALA A 561 32.83 27.71 27.36
C ALA A 561 34.14 27.37 28.09
N LYS A 562 35.20 27.07 27.34
CA LYS A 562 36.56 26.95 27.89
C LYS A 562 37.38 28.22 27.73
N LEU A 563 36.89 29.16 26.92
CA LEU A 563 37.48 30.48 26.72
C LEU A 563 36.35 31.51 26.52
N ASN A 564 36.30 32.53 27.37
CA ASN A 564 35.36 33.63 27.24
C ASN A 564 36.01 34.77 26.43
N ASN A 565 35.73 34.83 25.14
CA ASN A 565 36.26 35.87 24.24
C ASN A 565 35.20 36.28 23.20
N THR A 566 34.48 37.37 23.50
CA THR A 566 33.37 37.88 22.67
C THR A 566 33.83 38.33 21.29
N THR A 567 34.99 39.00 21.20
CA THR A 567 35.56 39.46 19.92
C THR A 567 35.84 38.28 18.99
N LEU A 568 36.46 37.23 19.51
CA LEU A 568 36.74 36.02 18.75
C LEU A 568 35.44 35.30 18.35
N ALA A 569 34.48 35.15 19.25
CA ALA A 569 33.18 34.56 18.96
C ALA A 569 32.41 35.32 17.86
N ASN A 570 32.46 36.66 17.88
CA ASN A 570 31.87 37.49 16.83
C ASN A 570 32.59 37.30 15.48
N SER A 571 33.93 37.20 15.48
CA SER A 571 34.68 36.91 14.26
C SER A 571 34.33 35.54 13.66
N MET A 572 34.04 34.54 14.50
CA MET A 572 33.59 33.20 14.07
C MET A 572 32.19 33.27 13.45
N LYS A 573 31.26 34.01 14.08
CA LYS A 573 29.93 34.24 13.51
C LYS A 573 30.02 34.93 12.15
N LYS A 574 30.85 35.96 12.03
CA LYS A 574 31.07 36.68 10.76
C LYS A 574 31.65 35.77 9.68
N ALA A 575 32.61 34.92 10.03
CA ALA A 575 33.18 33.93 9.10
C ALA A 575 32.09 33.01 8.52
N LEU A 576 31.19 32.50 9.37
CA LEU A 576 30.09 31.65 8.90
C LEU A 576 29.12 32.40 7.98
N GLN A 577 28.83 33.67 8.26
CA GLN A 577 27.99 34.51 7.42
C GLN A 577 28.63 34.73 6.04
N ASP A 578 29.91 35.08 6.01
CA ASP A 578 30.66 35.35 4.78
C ASP A 578 30.82 34.11 3.91
N GLU A 579 30.90 32.94 4.54
CA GLU A 579 31.02 31.64 3.87
C GLU A 579 29.65 31.01 3.54
N GLY A 580 28.54 31.75 3.72
CA GLY A 580 27.21 31.33 3.28
C GLY A 580 26.52 30.26 4.13
N TRP A 581 27.00 30.03 5.36
CA TRP A 581 26.40 29.03 6.26
C TRP A 581 24.97 29.36 6.70
N GLU A 582 24.54 30.62 6.56
CA GLU A 582 23.22 31.08 7.01
C GLU A 582 22.10 30.98 5.94
N LYS A 583 22.32 30.25 4.85
CA LYS A 583 21.33 30.12 3.74
C LYS A 583 19.97 29.57 4.19
N ASP A 584 19.96 28.57 5.06
CA ASP A 584 18.78 27.80 5.51
C ASP A 584 18.64 27.77 7.04
N LYS A 585 19.49 28.51 7.74
CA LYS A 585 19.61 28.50 9.21
C LYS A 585 20.27 29.80 9.68
N LYS A 586 20.10 30.19 10.93
CA LYS A 586 20.70 31.41 11.50
C LYS A 586 21.50 31.09 12.74
N VAL A 587 22.74 31.58 12.82
CA VAL A 587 23.62 31.47 13.97
C VAL A 587 22.97 32.20 15.16
N GLN A 588 22.70 31.46 16.22
CA GLN A 588 22.13 31.97 17.45
C GLN A 588 23.21 32.30 18.49
N ARG A 589 24.18 31.40 18.68
CA ARG A 589 25.22 31.51 19.70
C ARG A 589 26.49 30.77 19.30
N VAL A 590 27.64 31.34 19.62
CA VAL A 590 28.97 30.70 19.49
C VAL A 590 29.53 30.49 20.90
N VAL A 591 29.98 29.28 21.20
CA VAL A 591 30.66 28.94 22.46
C VAL A 591 32.01 28.32 22.14
N ILE A 592 33.09 28.97 22.57
CA ILE A 592 34.45 28.49 22.33
C ILE A 592 34.74 27.34 23.29
N THR A 593 34.97 26.15 22.74
CA THR A 593 35.17 24.90 23.49
C THR A 593 36.63 24.51 23.63
N GLY A 594 37.54 25.23 22.96
CA GLY A 594 38.99 25.16 23.18
C GLY A 594 39.44 26.12 24.27
N SER A 595 40.40 25.70 25.10
CA SER A 595 41.04 26.56 26.12
C SER A 595 42.09 27.52 25.53
N GLY A 596 42.48 27.32 24.27
CA GLY A 596 43.47 28.14 23.58
C GLY A 596 43.68 27.70 22.14
N TRP A 597 44.52 28.45 21.43
CA TRP A 597 44.85 28.17 20.04
C TRP A 597 45.82 26.99 19.91
N LYS A 598 45.52 26.06 19.00
CA LYS A 598 46.45 25.03 18.53
C LYS A 598 47.18 25.52 17.28
N ILE A 599 48.51 25.63 17.35
CA ILE A 599 49.35 26.03 16.21
C ILE A 599 49.67 24.80 15.35
N THR A 600 49.45 24.92 14.04
CA THR A 600 49.83 23.90 13.06
C THR A 600 51.01 24.41 12.23
N LYS A 601 52.04 23.58 12.11
CA LYS A 601 53.25 23.85 11.33
C LYS A 601 53.36 22.89 10.14
N HIS A 602 54.04 23.32 9.09
CA HIS A 602 54.38 22.47 7.96
C HIS A 602 55.34 21.36 8.42
N GLN A 603 55.05 20.10 8.08
CA GLN A 603 55.77 18.94 8.62
C GLN A 603 57.26 18.92 8.26
N VAL A 604 57.60 19.36 7.05
CA VAL A 604 59.00 19.40 6.58
C VAL A 604 59.74 20.68 6.99
N THR A 605 59.18 21.85 6.66
CA THR A 605 59.89 23.13 6.84
C THR A 605 59.75 23.75 8.24
N GLY A 606 58.87 23.22 9.10
CA GLY A 606 58.62 23.76 10.44
C GLY A 606 57.90 25.13 10.48
N LYS A 607 57.61 25.74 9.31
CA LYS A 607 56.94 27.04 9.22
C LYS A 607 55.51 26.98 9.77
N ILE A 608 55.09 28.01 10.48
CA ILE A 608 53.69 28.14 10.97
C ILE A 608 52.76 28.34 9.77
N LEU A 609 51.71 27.53 9.69
CA LEU A 609 50.71 27.62 8.63
C LEU A 609 49.45 28.34 9.10
N TYR A 610 48.93 27.94 10.25
CA TYR A 610 47.73 28.51 10.84
C TYR A 610 47.63 28.15 12.33
N ARG A 611 46.74 28.84 13.04
CA ARG A 611 46.25 28.40 14.34
C ARG A 611 44.78 28.00 14.24
N SER A 612 44.35 27.06 15.08
CA SER A 612 42.97 26.58 15.10
C SER A 612 42.41 26.46 16.52
N ILE A 613 41.09 26.62 16.65
CA ILE A 613 40.39 26.50 17.93
C ILE A 613 38.97 25.95 17.70
N PRO A 614 38.51 24.97 18.49
CA PRO A 614 37.15 24.45 18.38
C PRO A 614 36.13 25.35 19.08
N ALA A 615 34.93 25.41 18.52
CA ALA A 615 33.76 26.07 19.08
C ALA A 615 32.47 25.31 18.72
N ALA A 616 31.52 25.28 19.64
CA ALA A 616 30.16 24.86 19.37
C ALA A 616 29.34 26.06 18.87
N VAL A 617 28.67 25.91 17.74
CA VAL A 617 27.84 26.97 17.15
C VAL A 617 26.40 26.51 17.05
N ALA A 618 25.51 27.16 17.80
CA ALA A 618 24.08 26.94 17.72
C ALA A 618 23.48 27.65 16.51
N PHE A 619 22.67 26.95 15.74
CA PHE A 619 21.86 27.50 14.67
C PHE A 619 20.37 27.22 14.92
N LYS A 620 19.53 28.15 14.49
CA LYS A 620 18.08 27.97 14.34
C LYS A 620 17.77 27.76 12.86
N THR A 621 17.20 26.61 12.50
CA THR A 621 16.82 26.31 11.12
C THR A 621 15.62 27.17 10.69
N SER A 622 15.40 27.29 9.38
CA SER A 622 14.20 27.91 8.82
C SER A 622 12.90 27.27 9.33
N GLU A 623 12.93 25.96 9.59
CA GLU A 623 11.83 25.19 10.21
C GLU A 623 11.64 25.45 11.72
N GLY A 624 12.45 26.32 12.32
CA GLY A 624 12.32 26.73 13.73
C GLY A 624 13.02 25.83 14.75
N TYR A 625 13.69 24.75 14.33
CA TYR A 625 14.44 23.86 15.23
C TYR A 625 15.83 24.41 15.55
N CYS A 626 16.37 24.06 16.71
CA CYS A 626 17.74 24.41 17.08
C CYS A 626 18.65 23.18 17.12
N LYS A 627 19.88 23.36 16.65
CA LYS A 627 20.95 22.38 16.75
C LYS A 627 22.27 23.12 16.93
N TYR A 628 23.30 22.46 17.46
CA TYR A 628 24.64 23.00 17.43
C TYR A 628 25.60 22.10 16.66
N TRP A 629 26.55 22.74 15.99
CA TRP A 629 27.63 22.08 15.26
C TRP A 629 28.91 22.30 16.04
N ASN A 630 29.65 21.23 16.28
CA ASN A 630 31.03 21.35 16.75
C ASN A 630 31.90 21.72 15.56
N LEU A 631 32.32 22.98 15.48
CA LEU A 631 33.14 23.50 14.40
C LEU A 631 34.57 23.75 14.87
N ASN A 632 35.51 23.67 13.95
CA ASN A 632 36.86 24.17 14.15
C ASN A 632 37.05 25.45 13.33
N PHE A 633 37.61 26.48 13.93
CA PHE A 633 37.92 27.74 13.27
C PHE A 633 39.42 27.91 13.12
N LYS A 634 39.86 28.53 12.04
CA LYS A 634 41.28 28.72 11.71
C LYS A 634 41.58 30.19 11.42
N GLN A 635 42.83 30.56 11.68
CA GLN A 635 43.42 31.81 11.21
C GLN A 635 44.78 31.51 10.58
N HIS A 636 44.92 31.80 9.29
CA HIS A 636 46.15 31.58 8.55
C HIS A 636 47.25 32.55 8.98
N TYR A 637 48.48 32.06 9.04
CA TYR A 637 49.64 32.89 9.37
C TYR A 637 50.31 33.36 8.08
N ASN A 638 50.51 34.67 7.93
CA ASN A 638 51.10 35.26 6.72
C ASN A 638 52.62 35.51 6.82
N GLY A 639 53.26 35.02 7.89
CA GLY A 639 54.67 35.28 8.18
C GLY A 639 54.91 36.28 9.32
N THR A 640 53.96 37.17 9.58
CA THR A 640 54.04 38.17 10.67
C THR A 640 52.84 38.13 11.61
N ASN A 641 51.62 38.00 11.05
CA ASN A 641 50.37 38.06 11.80
C ASN A 641 49.42 36.91 11.42
N TYR A 642 48.48 36.62 12.32
CA TYR A 642 47.35 35.75 12.02
C TYR A 642 46.23 36.55 11.34
N GLY A 643 45.77 36.06 10.20
CA GLY A 643 44.72 36.68 9.38
C GLY A 643 43.30 36.47 9.92
N LYS A 644 42.32 36.72 9.05
CA LYS A 644 40.90 36.59 9.39
C LYS A 644 40.52 35.18 9.83
N THR A 645 39.53 35.09 10.70
CA THR A 645 38.90 33.83 11.09
C THR A 645 38.14 33.25 9.90
N VAL A 646 38.34 31.96 9.65
CA VAL A 646 37.61 31.16 8.66
C VAL A 646 37.15 29.84 9.27
N GLN A 647 36.11 29.24 8.71
CA GLN A 647 35.72 27.87 9.10
C GLN A 647 36.80 26.89 8.61
N GLY A 648 37.19 25.96 9.48
CA GLY A 648 38.34 25.09 9.28
C GLY A 648 38.08 23.59 9.40
N GLY A 649 36.88 23.19 9.84
CA GLY A 649 36.46 21.79 9.98
C GLY A 649 35.08 21.67 10.62
N VAL A 650 34.31 20.65 10.21
CA VAL A 650 32.97 20.34 10.72
C VAL A 650 33.04 19.04 11.50
N GLY A 651 32.59 19.06 12.75
CA GLY A 651 32.46 17.90 13.62
C GLY A 651 31.01 17.46 13.75
N SER A 652 30.67 16.88 14.90
CA SER A 652 29.33 16.36 15.16
C SER A 652 28.26 17.46 15.23
N ILE A 653 27.04 17.07 14.87
CA ILE A 653 25.83 17.89 14.93
C ILE A 653 24.96 17.33 16.06
N VAL A 654 24.42 18.21 16.88
CA VAL A 654 23.61 17.82 18.04
C VAL A 654 22.32 18.64 18.04
N ASP A 655 21.17 17.96 17.93
CA ASP A 655 19.86 18.58 18.08
C ASP A 655 19.68 19.08 19.53
N MET A 656 18.99 20.20 19.72
CA MET A 656 18.69 20.72 21.06
C MET A 656 17.38 21.52 21.10
N SER A 657 16.83 21.72 22.30
CA SER A 657 15.73 22.67 22.48
C SER A 657 16.22 24.10 22.26
N CYS A 658 15.47 24.90 21.49
CA CYS A 658 15.81 26.32 21.31
C CYS A 658 15.82 27.11 22.62
N LYS A 659 15.08 26.65 23.64
CA LYS A 659 15.06 27.26 24.98
C LYS A 659 16.38 27.10 25.74
N ASN A 660 17.25 26.18 25.30
CA ASN A 660 18.52 25.88 25.97
C ASN A 660 19.73 26.50 25.28
N VAL A 661 19.55 27.22 24.16
CA VAL A 661 20.66 27.85 23.44
C VAL A 661 21.41 28.85 24.32
N PHE A 662 20.70 29.57 25.20
CA PHE A 662 21.26 30.63 26.05
C PHE A 662 21.36 30.28 27.53
N LYS A 663 20.92 29.08 27.91
CA LYS A 663 21.24 28.50 29.23
C LYS A 663 22.68 27.98 29.21
#